data_AF-A0A8H6MEE1-F1
#
_entry.id   AF-A0A8H6MEE1-F1
#
_cell.length_a   1.000
_cell.length_b   1.000
_cell.length_c   1.000
_cell.angle_alpha   90.00
_cell.angle_beta   90.00
_cell.angle_gamma   90.00
#
_symmetry.space_group_name_H-M   'P 1'
#
loop_
_entity.id
_entity.type
_entity.pdbx_description
1 polymer ?
#
loop_
_entity_poly.entity_id
_entity_poly.type
_entity_poly.pdbx_seq_one_letter_code
_entity_poly.pdbx_strand_id
1 'polypeptide(L)'
;MSPNARCTRAPASSNTINTQQHDLDVRRKLALRRGVEGTDAGFRAFAAFLIEEKDFSFLEETLRLLSPVPNLESPLDPSDVRATEKRIENALEAFRIIMIMFRSLSEASTGAPEIRALYDEYLRILIDNWADVMVWMRHLLFYGPRFTRSVHRSLWACNETLLAILRDPENNIFKMELLSMTCTIDTVFLVLCQINPETGQYHVIQPVPTMDCSIIQLVRTYFTCEEGGWEAMQMRLLTVHPATRQQVISFFIVRMQEVAENAQGEYLLGAANSFTCLMDAVFGLIRDSKVLRNAFHKEGFIFKYTSALSAIIRKAEAAGIDDDNFWVDVSTGANVLVRLFTMQSGNPCAYVPKLIEGGILTCASMSLQHYDRRGVADFLSLLDSPFQTLLYLHPFMYLSKCYAAAERQGDMFTMLPRRSNNPNAQLIQREIRSIFEHNRYTYGQRASKKINMCANLKHPGFDEGHDLNGYFSALRTCGGCHAVNYCSEACQKQDWAGFHSQECPTLALDYRAAQSEMSWTSLRTRRDQLRWLEAHINTTLPGLDELTRTVPNEYRLKKTSVPWPQSFKANSFITVIDLVSTLTPLIKGTHSLNAYYHSTWRHVKEEGPWTPRIEQCIRDMEERPNDILLMEGIFRFNSRKTMYTFMKLRYHALRPKGERYTVMNSFYRLSARKPTHEPVNPLNHLGT
;
A
#
# COMPACT_ATOMS: atom_id res chain seq x y z
N MET A 1 -37.31 -77.64 28.76
CA MET A 1 -38.43 -77.02 29.50
C MET A 1 -38.15 -75.54 29.59
N SER A 2 -39.08 -74.72 29.09
CA SER A 2 -39.01 -73.26 28.99
C SER A 2 -39.14 -72.59 30.37
N PRO A 3 -38.69 -71.33 30.53
CA PRO A 3 -39.71 -70.28 30.55
C PRO A 3 -39.35 -69.04 29.72
N ASN A 4 -40.27 -68.71 28.82
CA ASN A 4 -40.42 -67.41 28.16
C ASN A 4 -40.78 -66.33 29.19
N ALA A 5 -39.90 -65.35 29.41
CA ALA A 5 -40.26 -64.07 30.00
C ALA A 5 -40.38 -63.01 28.88
N ARG A 6 -41.58 -62.88 28.31
CA ARG A 6 -41.93 -61.72 27.47
C ARG A 6 -42.10 -60.51 28.38
N CYS A 7 -41.09 -59.64 28.43
CA CYS A 7 -41.21 -58.32 29.02
C CYS A 7 -41.94 -57.41 28.02
N THR A 8 -43.28 -57.32 28.15
CA THR A 8 -44.06 -56.29 27.47
C THR A 8 -43.73 -54.93 28.08
N ARG A 9 -42.78 -54.20 27.51
CA ARG A 9 -42.63 -52.75 27.76
C ARG A 9 -43.95 -52.09 27.34
N ALA A 10 -44.68 -51.54 28.30
CA ALA A 10 -45.81 -50.67 28.01
C ALA A 10 -45.31 -49.53 27.11
N PRO A 11 -46.02 -49.17 26.03
CA PRO A 11 -45.66 -47.99 25.25
C PRO A 11 -45.66 -46.80 26.20
N ALA A 12 -44.54 -46.06 26.24
CA ALA A 12 -44.50 -44.77 26.92
C ALA A 12 -45.71 -43.97 26.43
N SER A 13 -46.60 -43.59 27.34
CA SER A 13 -47.84 -42.91 26.97
C SER A 13 -47.49 -41.68 26.14
N SER A 14 -48.18 -41.48 25.01
CA SER A 14 -48.01 -40.32 24.12
C SER A 14 -48.01 -38.97 24.85
N ASN A 15 -48.67 -38.90 26.01
CA ASN A 15 -48.67 -37.73 26.89
C ASN A 15 -47.29 -37.35 27.46
N THR A 16 -46.39 -38.32 27.69
CA THR A 16 -45.06 -38.06 28.24
C THR A 16 -44.14 -37.42 27.20
N ILE A 17 -44.21 -37.86 25.94
CA ILE A 17 -43.42 -37.31 24.83
C ILE A 17 -43.82 -35.85 24.55
N ASN A 18 -45.12 -35.56 24.55
CA ASN A 18 -45.63 -34.20 24.36
C ASN A 18 -45.20 -33.24 25.48
N THR A 19 -45.06 -33.75 26.71
CA THR A 19 -44.64 -32.93 27.86
C THR A 19 -43.15 -32.57 27.79
N GLN A 20 -42.30 -33.52 27.39
CA GLN A 20 -40.86 -33.28 27.24
C GLN A 20 -40.55 -32.30 26.09
N GLN A 21 -41.21 -32.45 24.94
CA GLN A 21 -41.03 -31.52 23.83
C GLN A 21 -41.50 -30.10 24.19
N HIS A 22 -42.61 -29.98 24.92
CA HIS A 22 -43.10 -28.68 25.37
C HIS A 22 -42.12 -27.99 26.34
N ASP A 23 -41.54 -28.74 27.28
CA ASP A 23 -40.55 -28.19 28.22
C ASP A 23 -39.27 -27.75 27.49
N LEU A 24 -38.78 -28.56 26.54
CA LEU A 24 -37.66 -28.18 25.67
C LEU A 24 -37.96 -26.91 24.89
N ASP A 25 -39.14 -26.78 24.28
CA ASP A 25 -39.55 -25.59 23.54
C ASP A 25 -39.63 -24.33 24.43
N VAL A 26 -40.09 -24.47 25.68
CA VAL A 26 -40.15 -23.37 26.65
C VAL A 26 -38.75 -22.93 27.05
N ARG A 27 -37.86 -23.88 27.37
CA ARG A 27 -36.46 -23.61 27.70
C ARG A 27 -35.72 -22.97 26.52
N ARG A 28 -35.93 -23.50 25.31
CA ARG A 28 -35.40 -22.97 24.05
C ARG A 28 -35.82 -21.52 23.83
N LYS A 29 -37.11 -21.19 23.98
CA LYS A 29 -37.62 -19.81 23.86
C LYS A 29 -37.05 -18.88 24.91
N LEU A 30 -36.93 -19.35 26.16
CA LEU A 30 -36.35 -18.57 27.25
C LEU A 30 -34.86 -18.29 27.04
N ALA A 31 -34.10 -19.30 26.62
CA ALA A 31 -32.68 -19.18 26.34
C ALA A 31 -32.43 -18.29 25.12
N LEU A 32 -33.22 -18.46 24.04
CA LEU A 32 -33.17 -17.58 22.87
C LEU A 32 -33.47 -16.13 23.28
N ARG A 33 -34.51 -15.88 24.10
CA ARG A 33 -34.85 -14.54 24.59
C ARG A 33 -33.67 -13.86 25.29
N ARG A 34 -32.88 -14.60 26.07
CA ARG A 34 -31.65 -14.09 26.70
C ARG A 34 -30.57 -13.78 25.67
N GLY A 35 -30.39 -14.63 24.66
CA GLY A 35 -29.46 -14.34 23.55
C GLY A 35 -29.86 -13.08 22.76
N VAL A 36 -31.16 -12.83 22.61
CA VAL A 36 -31.71 -11.64 21.93
C VAL A 36 -31.38 -10.34 22.67
N GLU A 37 -31.16 -10.38 23.98
CA GLU A 37 -30.74 -9.19 24.75
C GLU A 37 -29.36 -8.67 24.29
N GLY A 38 -28.58 -9.49 23.56
CA GLY A 38 -27.32 -9.08 22.95
C GLY A 38 -26.21 -8.82 23.96
N THR A 39 -26.37 -9.28 25.20
CA THR A 39 -25.36 -9.18 26.25
C THR A 39 -24.47 -10.42 26.26
N ASP A 40 -23.20 -10.28 26.65
CA ASP A 40 -22.30 -11.42 26.80
C ASP A 40 -22.86 -12.49 27.75
N ALA A 41 -23.58 -12.07 28.80
CA ALA A 41 -24.26 -12.97 29.72
C ALA A 41 -25.40 -13.74 29.03
N GLY A 42 -26.17 -13.06 28.19
CA GLY A 42 -27.21 -13.66 27.36
C GLY A 42 -26.66 -14.67 26.36
N PHE A 43 -25.58 -14.32 25.65
CA PHE A 43 -24.91 -15.22 24.71
C PHE A 43 -24.35 -16.46 25.41
N ARG A 44 -23.69 -16.31 26.57
CA ARG A 44 -23.20 -17.44 27.37
C ARG A 44 -24.33 -18.33 27.88
N ALA A 45 -25.44 -17.74 28.35
CA ALA A 45 -26.59 -18.51 28.82
C ALA A 45 -27.22 -19.33 27.68
N PHE A 46 -27.29 -18.75 26.48
CA PHE A 46 -27.81 -19.47 25.31
C PHE A 46 -26.84 -20.56 24.84
N ALA A 47 -25.54 -20.31 24.84
CA ALA A 47 -24.53 -21.33 24.54
C ALA A 47 -24.64 -22.52 25.51
N ALA A 48 -24.78 -22.26 26.82
CA ALA A 48 -24.95 -23.30 27.82
C ALA A 48 -26.17 -24.19 27.53
N PHE A 49 -27.29 -23.60 27.12
CA PHE A 49 -28.47 -24.34 26.67
C PHE A 49 -28.17 -25.23 25.46
N LEU A 50 -27.52 -24.71 24.42
CA LEU A 50 -27.18 -25.49 23.22
C LEU A 50 -26.25 -26.67 23.54
N ILE A 51 -25.31 -26.47 24.48
CA ILE A 51 -24.37 -27.50 24.94
C ILE A 51 -25.08 -28.59 25.75
N GLU A 52 -25.97 -28.19 26.64
CA GLU A 52 -26.74 -29.11 27.50
C GLU A 52 -27.67 -29.99 26.67
N GLU A 53 -28.45 -29.38 25.77
CA GLU A 53 -29.51 -30.08 25.04
C GLU A 53 -29.02 -30.76 23.76
N LYS A 54 -27.92 -30.29 23.16
CA LYS A 54 -27.41 -30.76 21.85
C LYS A 54 -28.49 -30.83 20.77
N ASP A 55 -29.38 -29.83 20.79
CA ASP A 55 -30.60 -29.79 19.98
C ASP A 55 -30.34 -29.31 18.55
N PHE A 56 -29.77 -30.17 17.71
CA PHE A 56 -29.50 -29.86 16.30
C PHE A 56 -30.76 -29.58 15.47
N SER A 57 -31.90 -30.15 15.90
CA SER A 57 -33.20 -29.92 15.26
C SER A 57 -33.60 -28.45 15.28
N PHE A 58 -33.11 -27.69 16.26
CA PHE A 58 -33.37 -26.26 16.35
C PHE A 58 -32.78 -25.47 15.18
N LEU A 59 -31.56 -25.79 14.73
CA LEU A 59 -30.98 -25.18 13.54
C LEU A 59 -31.73 -25.60 12.28
N GLU A 60 -32.08 -26.88 12.15
CA GLU A 60 -32.86 -27.37 11.00
C GLU A 60 -34.23 -26.70 10.90
N GLU A 61 -34.97 -26.56 12.01
CA GLU A 61 -36.25 -25.86 12.05
C GLU A 61 -36.10 -24.38 11.70
N THR A 62 -35.01 -23.75 12.13
CA THR A 62 -34.68 -22.38 11.75
C THR A 62 -34.40 -22.26 10.26
N LEU A 63 -33.64 -23.21 9.68
CA LEU A 63 -33.38 -23.27 8.23
C LEU A 63 -34.65 -23.57 7.42
N ARG A 64 -35.61 -24.33 7.96
CA ARG A 64 -36.93 -24.54 7.31
C ARG A 64 -37.73 -23.25 7.15
N LEU A 65 -37.49 -22.21 7.96
CA LEU A 65 -38.09 -20.89 7.74
C LEU A 65 -37.59 -20.22 6.45
N LEU A 66 -36.46 -20.67 5.90
CA LEU A 66 -35.91 -20.29 4.61
C LEU A 66 -36.46 -21.17 3.46
N SER A 67 -37.50 -21.97 3.69
CA SER A 67 -38.19 -22.71 2.63
C SER A 67 -39.59 -22.13 2.36
N PRO A 68 -40.00 -21.98 1.08
CA PRO A 68 -39.26 -22.31 -0.14
C PRO A 68 -38.22 -21.25 -0.51
N VAL A 69 -37.17 -21.67 -1.24
CA VAL A 69 -36.15 -20.78 -1.79
C VAL A 69 -36.77 -19.82 -2.81
N PRO A 70 -36.52 -18.51 -2.72
CA PRO A 70 -37.12 -17.53 -3.62
C PRO A 70 -36.49 -17.65 -5.01
N ASN A 71 -37.32 -17.56 -6.05
CA ASN A 71 -36.84 -17.42 -7.42
C ASN A 71 -36.30 -16.00 -7.61
N LEU A 72 -34.97 -15.86 -7.80
CA LEU A 72 -34.33 -14.55 -8.00
C LEU A 72 -34.69 -13.90 -9.35
N GLU A 73 -35.11 -14.69 -10.35
CA GLU A 73 -35.40 -14.23 -11.71
C GLU A 73 -36.85 -13.75 -11.89
N SER A 74 -37.76 -14.22 -11.04
CA SER A 74 -39.16 -13.81 -11.12
C SER A 74 -39.38 -12.59 -10.22
N PRO A 75 -39.69 -11.40 -10.77
CA PRO A 75 -40.15 -10.30 -9.95
C PRO A 75 -41.37 -10.74 -9.14
N LEU A 76 -41.42 -10.31 -7.87
CA LEU A 76 -42.46 -10.71 -6.92
C LEU A 76 -43.84 -10.39 -7.50
N ASP A 77 -44.73 -11.38 -7.48
CA ASP A 77 -46.10 -11.24 -7.96
C ASP A 77 -46.82 -10.17 -7.11
N PRO A 78 -47.24 -9.04 -7.72
CA PRO A 78 -47.96 -7.99 -6.99
C PRO A 78 -49.26 -8.48 -6.34
N SER A 79 -49.82 -9.61 -6.78
CA SER A 79 -51.02 -10.19 -6.20
C SER A 79 -50.80 -10.83 -4.82
N ASP A 80 -49.54 -11.10 -4.42
CA ASP A 80 -49.20 -11.77 -3.16
C ASP A 80 -48.16 -11.00 -2.31
N VAL A 81 -48.38 -9.69 -2.17
CA VAL A 81 -47.54 -8.82 -1.32
C VAL A 81 -47.52 -9.31 0.13
N ARG A 82 -48.66 -9.77 0.67
CA ARG A 82 -48.77 -10.18 2.08
C ARG A 82 -48.02 -11.48 2.38
N ALA A 83 -48.12 -12.52 1.53
CA ALA A 83 -47.34 -13.72 1.80
C ALA A 83 -45.85 -13.47 1.57
N THR A 84 -45.49 -12.60 0.62
CA THR A 84 -44.10 -12.17 0.40
C THR A 84 -43.53 -11.46 1.64
N GLU A 85 -44.26 -10.49 2.19
CA GLU A 85 -43.88 -9.79 3.42
C GLU A 85 -43.71 -10.77 4.59
N LYS A 86 -44.65 -11.71 4.75
CA LYS A 86 -44.56 -12.77 5.77
C LYS A 86 -43.32 -13.66 5.58
N ARG A 87 -42.98 -14.02 4.34
CA ARG A 87 -41.78 -14.82 4.04
C ARG A 87 -40.50 -14.05 4.34
N ILE A 88 -40.47 -12.75 4.04
CA ILE A 88 -39.33 -11.88 4.37
C ILE A 88 -39.15 -11.76 5.89
N GLU A 89 -40.24 -11.56 6.65
CA GLU A 89 -40.17 -11.53 8.12
C GLU A 89 -39.70 -12.87 8.70
N ASN A 90 -40.18 -14.00 8.17
CA ASN A 90 -39.69 -15.32 8.55
C ASN A 90 -38.19 -15.49 8.27
N ALA A 91 -37.70 -15.03 7.12
CA ALA A 91 -36.29 -15.10 6.77
C ALA A 91 -35.42 -14.19 7.66
N LEU A 92 -35.88 -12.98 7.97
CA LEU A 92 -35.20 -12.09 8.91
C LEU A 92 -35.11 -12.70 10.31
N GLU A 93 -36.20 -13.33 10.77
CA GLU A 93 -36.20 -14.03 12.04
C GLU A 93 -35.23 -15.22 12.02
N ALA A 94 -35.22 -16.01 10.95
CA ALA A 94 -34.28 -17.11 10.79
C ALA A 94 -32.82 -16.64 10.88
N PHE A 95 -32.45 -15.59 10.14
CA PHE A 95 -31.11 -15.01 10.20
C PHE A 95 -30.75 -14.49 11.58
N ARG A 96 -31.69 -13.83 12.27
CA ARG A 96 -31.48 -13.38 13.65
C ARG A 96 -31.19 -14.53 14.61
N ILE A 97 -31.92 -15.64 14.50
CA ILE A 97 -31.70 -16.83 15.34
C ILE A 97 -30.34 -17.48 15.00
N ILE A 98 -30.03 -17.65 13.70
CA ILE A 98 -28.72 -18.19 13.26
C ILE A 98 -27.58 -17.34 13.80
N MET A 99 -27.64 -16.01 13.64
CA MET A 99 -26.67 -15.07 14.18
C MET A 99 -26.45 -15.28 15.69
N ILE A 100 -27.52 -15.35 16.48
CA ILE A 100 -27.45 -15.54 17.93
C ILE A 100 -26.81 -16.90 18.26
N MET A 101 -27.20 -17.99 17.59
CA MET A 101 -26.62 -19.33 17.78
C MET A 101 -25.11 -19.32 17.54
N PHE A 102 -24.67 -18.85 16.38
CA PHE A 102 -23.26 -18.90 16.01
C PHE A 102 -22.40 -17.96 16.86
N ARG A 103 -22.92 -16.78 17.22
CA ARG A 103 -22.24 -15.86 18.13
C ARG A 103 -22.09 -16.44 19.54
N SER A 104 -23.16 -17.01 20.09
CA SER A 104 -23.14 -17.70 21.38
C SER A 104 -22.11 -18.82 21.44
N LEU A 105 -22.10 -19.70 20.43
CA LEU A 105 -21.15 -20.81 20.38
C LEU A 105 -19.71 -20.30 20.19
N SER A 106 -19.49 -19.29 19.36
CA SER A 106 -18.17 -18.69 19.16
C SER A 106 -17.62 -18.10 20.46
N GLU A 107 -18.42 -17.33 21.20
CA GLU A 107 -18.01 -16.72 22.48
C GLU A 107 -17.76 -17.77 23.58
N ALA A 108 -18.45 -18.91 23.54
CA ALA A 108 -18.25 -20.01 24.48
C ALA A 108 -17.10 -20.95 24.10
N SER A 109 -16.67 -20.98 22.84
CA SER A 109 -15.72 -21.96 22.28
C SER A 109 -14.26 -21.81 22.74
N THR A 110 -13.93 -20.80 23.57
CA THR A 110 -12.58 -20.57 24.07
C THR A 110 -12.14 -21.67 25.05
N GLY A 111 -11.65 -22.79 24.52
CA GLY A 111 -10.89 -23.81 25.26
C GLY A 111 -11.62 -25.12 25.59
N ALA A 112 -12.91 -25.27 25.29
CA ALA A 112 -13.65 -26.51 25.58
C ALA A 112 -13.85 -27.37 24.31
N PRO A 113 -13.26 -28.59 24.24
CA PRO A 113 -13.38 -29.47 23.07
C PRO A 113 -14.83 -29.84 22.72
N GLU A 114 -15.69 -30.00 23.73
CA GLU A 114 -17.11 -30.35 23.53
C GLU A 114 -17.89 -29.24 22.80
N ILE A 115 -17.59 -27.98 23.12
CA ILE A 115 -18.22 -26.82 22.46
C ILE A 115 -17.75 -26.73 21.02
N ARG A 116 -16.46 -27.01 20.76
CA ARG A 116 -15.93 -27.05 19.40
C ARG A 116 -16.60 -28.13 18.56
N ALA A 117 -16.73 -29.35 19.09
CA ALA A 117 -17.41 -30.45 18.39
C ALA A 117 -18.89 -30.13 18.10
N LEU A 118 -19.59 -29.51 19.06
CA LEU A 118 -20.96 -29.04 18.85
C LEU A 118 -21.01 -27.99 17.74
N TYR A 119 -20.12 -27.00 17.79
CA TYR A 119 -20.06 -25.91 16.82
C TYR A 119 -19.77 -26.41 15.39
N ASP A 120 -18.85 -27.37 15.26
CA ASP A 120 -18.52 -28.03 13.99
C ASP A 120 -19.74 -28.76 13.40
N GLU A 121 -20.53 -29.43 14.23
CA GLU A 121 -21.75 -30.11 13.77
C GLU A 121 -22.83 -29.12 13.30
N TYR A 122 -22.98 -27.97 13.98
CA TYR A 122 -23.85 -26.88 13.50
C TYR A 122 -23.37 -26.28 12.18
N LEU A 123 -22.05 -26.09 12.01
CA LEU A 123 -21.46 -25.63 10.75
C LEU A 123 -21.71 -26.64 9.62
N ARG A 124 -21.61 -27.94 9.90
CA ARG A 124 -21.90 -29.01 8.93
C ARG A 124 -23.33 -28.94 8.41
N ILE A 125 -24.31 -28.85 9.32
CA ILE A 125 -25.74 -28.70 8.97
C ILE A 125 -25.96 -27.42 8.15
N LEU A 126 -25.30 -26.32 8.54
CA LEU A 126 -25.40 -25.05 7.83
C LEU A 126 -24.80 -25.13 6.42
N ILE A 127 -23.66 -25.79 6.24
CA ILE A 127 -23.00 -26.00 4.94
C ILE A 127 -23.94 -26.74 3.97
N ASP A 128 -24.60 -27.80 4.44
CA ASP A 128 -25.54 -28.59 3.64
C ASP A 128 -26.71 -27.74 3.10
N ASN A 129 -27.01 -26.60 3.73
CA ASN A 129 -28.09 -25.68 3.36
C ASN A 129 -27.56 -24.32 2.86
N TRP A 130 -26.24 -24.16 2.68
CA TRP A 130 -25.63 -22.84 2.52
C TRP A 130 -26.05 -22.12 1.23
N ALA A 131 -26.27 -22.88 0.15
CA ALA A 131 -26.75 -22.31 -1.11
C ALA A 131 -28.09 -21.57 -0.92
N ASP A 132 -29.02 -22.16 -0.17
CA ASP A 132 -30.34 -21.59 0.09
C ASP A 132 -30.26 -20.36 1.01
N VAL A 133 -29.40 -20.44 2.02
CA VAL A 133 -29.07 -19.31 2.91
C VAL A 133 -28.56 -18.12 2.08
N MET A 134 -27.62 -18.34 1.16
CA MET A 134 -27.08 -17.29 0.29
C MET A 134 -28.12 -16.73 -0.68
N VAL A 135 -29.00 -17.56 -1.25
CA VAL A 135 -30.10 -17.09 -2.11
C VAL A 135 -31.03 -16.16 -1.34
N TRP A 136 -31.38 -16.52 -0.09
CA TRP A 136 -32.19 -15.65 0.76
C TRP A 136 -31.50 -14.36 1.15
N MET A 137 -30.21 -14.39 1.50
CA MET A 137 -29.47 -13.15 1.79
C MET A 137 -29.47 -12.21 0.59
N ARG A 138 -29.22 -12.74 -0.62
CA ARG A 138 -29.31 -11.93 -1.85
C ARG A 138 -30.71 -11.39 -2.07
N HIS A 139 -31.74 -12.21 -1.88
CA HIS A 139 -33.13 -11.78 -2.00
C HIS A 139 -33.47 -10.64 -1.02
N LEU A 140 -33.05 -10.76 0.24
CA LEU A 140 -33.24 -9.71 1.25
C LEU A 140 -32.49 -8.43 0.90
N LEU A 141 -31.26 -8.52 0.39
CA LEU A 141 -30.48 -7.35 -0.01
C LEU A 141 -31.11 -6.61 -1.20
N PHE A 142 -31.67 -7.32 -2.18
CA PHE A 142 -32.30 -6.69 -3.36
C PHE A 142 -33.73 -6.21 -3.11
N TYR A 143 -34.53 -7.01 -2.40
CA TYR A 143 -35.98 -6.81 -2.31
C TYR A 143 -36.47 -6.44 -0.91
N GLY A 144 -35.74 -6.84 0.14
CA GLY A 144 -36.07 -6.53 1.54
C GLY A 144 -36.45 -5.07 1.80
N PRO A 145 -35.68 -4.07 1.29
CA PRO A 145 -36.02 -2.64 1.41
C PRO A 145 -37.46 -2.26 1.05
N ARG A 146 -38.05 -2.95 0.07
CA ARG A 146 -39.40 -2.65 -0.43
C ARG A 146 -40.50 -3.10 0.53
N PHE A 147 -40.21 -4.08 1.39
CA PHE A 147 -41.20 -4.72 2.26
C PHE A 147 -41.01 -4.35 3.73
N THR A 148 -39.76 -4.29 4.21
CA THR A 148 -39.45 -4.01 5.62
C THR A 148 -39.53 -2.53 5.98
N ARG A 149 -39.70 -1.65 4.97
CA ARG A 149 -39.54 -0.19 5.06
C ARG A 149 -38.18 0.25 5.63
N SER A 150 -37.21 -0.64 5.73
CA SER A 150 -35.90 -0.39 6.31
C SER A 150 -34.85 -1.24 5.63
N VAL A 151 -34.10 -0.63 4.69
CA VAL A 151 -32.91 -1.24 4.06
C VAL A 151 -31.93 -1.69 5.13
N HIS A 152 -31.78 -0.86 6.18
CA HIS A 152 -30.87 -1.12 7.28
C HIS A 152 -31.19 -2.45 7.98
N ARG A 153 -32.47 -2.79 8.20
CA ARG A 153 -32.84 -4.04 8.89
C ARG A 153 -32.41 -5.29 8.12
N SER A 154 -32.66 -5.33 6.81
CA SER A 154 -32.27 -6.47 5.96
C SER A 154 -30.76 -6.58 5.82
N LEU A 155 -30.08 -5.46 5.59
CA LEU A 155 -28.63 -5.41 5.48
C LEU A 155 -27.95 -5.82 6.80
N TRP A 156 -28.43 -5.32 7.93
CA TRP A 156 -27.92 -5.67 9.25
C TRP A 156 -28.06 -7.16 9.53
N ALA A 157 -29.24 -7.74 9.29
CA ALA A 157 -29.48 -9.17 9.50
C ALA A 157 -28.52 -10.03 8.66
N CYS A 158 -28.36 -9.73 7.37
CA CYS A 158 -27.43 -10.47 6.51
C CYS A 158 -25.97 -10.29 6.96
N ASN A 159 -25.55 -9.05 7.26
CA ASN A 159 -24.17 -8.76 7.65
C ASN A 159 -23.78 -9.43 8.96
N GLU A 160 -24.57 -9.23 10.02
CA GLU A 160 -24.25 -9.77 11.34
C GLU A 160 -24.32 -11.30 11.36
N THR A 161 -25.21 -11.91 10.56
CA THR A 161 -25.25 -13.36 10.41
C THR A 161 -23.96 -13.88 9.77
N LEU A 162 -23.53 -13.28 8.64
CA LEU A 162 -22.27 -13.65 7.99
C LEU A 162 -21.07 -13.45 8.94
N LEU A 163 -21.03 -12.32 9.64
CA LEU A 163 -19.95 -12.02 10.59
C LEU A 163 -19.92 -13.04 11.74
N ALA A 164 -21.06 -13.40 12.31
CA ALA A 164 -21.15 -14.39 13.38
C ALA A 164 -20.68 -15.79 12.94
N ILE A 165 -20.94 -16.17 11.69
CA ILE A 165 -20.54 -17.47 11.13
C ILE A 165 -19.06 -17.47 10.75
N LEU A 166 -18.58 -16.42 10.08
CA LEU A 166 -17.25 -16.40 9.46
C LEU A 166 -16.14 -15.90 10.38
N ARG A 167 -16.45 -15.38 11.58
CA ARG A 167 -15.46 -14.87 12.53
C ARG A 167 -14.37 -15.90 12.84
N ASP A 168 -13.10 -15.47 12.90
CA ASP A 168 -11.94 -16.26 13.31
C ASP A 168 -11.84 -17.64 12.60
N PRO A 169 -11.70 -17.68 11.27
CA PRO A 169 -11.82 -18.90 10.48
C PRO A 169 -10.61 -19.85 10.59
N GLU A 170 -9.44 -19.34 11.00
CA GLU A 170 -8.12 -20.01 10.98
C GLU A 170 -8.04 -21.36 11.70
N ASN A 171 -8.99 -21.66 12.59
CA ASN A 171 -9.01 -22.89 13.37
C ASN A 171 -10.21 -23.79 13.06
N ASN A 172 -10.91 -23.55 11.95
CA ASN A 172 -12.13 -24.28 11.61
C ASN A 172 -12.26 -24.53 10.11
N ILE A 173 -12.10 -25.80 9.70
CA ILE A 173 -12.17 -26.23 8.30
C ILE A 173 -13.49 -25.87 7.61
N PHE A 174 -14.61 -25.90 8.34
CA PHE A 174 -15.93 -25.61 7.80
C PHE A 174 -16.09 -24.10 7.54
N LYS A 175 -15.55 -23.24 8.42
CA LYS A 175 -15.51 -21.80 8.15
C LYS A 175 -14.64 -21.47 6.95
N MET A 176 -13.49 -22.12 6.83
CA MET A 176 -12.60 -21.97 5.67
C MET A 176 -13.30 -22.37 4.37
N GLU A 177 -14.04 -23.47 4.39
CA GLU A 177 -14.87 -23.90 3.25
C GLU A 177 -15.91 -22.82 2.90
N LEU A 178 -16.73 -22.40 3.86
CA LEU A 178 -17.76 -21.36 3.68
C LEU A 178 -17.17 -20.04 3.14
N LEU A 179 -16.03 -19.62 3.68
CA LEU A 179 -15.32 -18.40 3.28
C LEU A 179 -14.86 -18.48 1.82
N SER A 180 -14.37 -19.65 1.39
CA SER A 180 -13.90 -19.89 0.02
C SER A 180 -15.01 -20.02 -1.03
N MET A 181 -16.26 -20.25 -0.62
CA MET A 181 -17.38 -20.44 -1.56
C MET A 181 -17.69 -19.15 -2.34
N THR A 182 -17.85 -19.29 -3.65
CA THR A 182 -18.12 -18.14 -4.55
C THR A 182 -19.42 -17.41 -4.23
N CYS A 183 -20.46 -18.12 -3.78
CA CYS A 183 -21.73 -17.53 -3.38
C CYS A 183 -21.60 -16.66 -2.11
N THR A 184 -20.73 -17.06 -1.17
CA THR A 184 -20.41 -16.26 0.02
C THR A 184 -19.71 -14.97 -0.39
N ILE A 185 -18.65 -15.08 -1.20
CA ILE A 185 -17.87 -13.93 -1.66
C ILE A 185 -18.74 -12.95 -2.46
N ASP A 186 -19.61 -13.46 -3.34
CA ASP A 186 -20.56 -12.63 -4.08
C ASP A 186 -21.51 -11.89 -3.15
N THR A 187 -21.99 -12.55 -2.09
CA THR A 187 -22.87 -11.94 -1.09
C THR A 187 -22.11 -10.88 -0.28
N VAL A 188 -20.86 -11.12 0.10
CA VAL A 188 -19.98 -10.13 0.76
C VAL A 188 -19.76 -8.92 -0.15
N PHE A 189 -19.50 -9.13 -1.45
CA PHE A 189 -19.46 -8.03 -2.41
C PHE A 189 -20.79 -7.29 -2.45
N LEU A 190 -21.93 -7.98 -2.53
CA LEU A 190 -23.24 -7.32 -2.53
C LEU A 190 -23.49 -6.50 -1.26
N VAL A 191 -23.14 -6.99 -0.07
CA VAL A 191 -23.19 -6.25 1.20
C VAL A 191 -22.29 -5.01 1.13
N LEU A 192 -21.07 -5.15 0.60
CA LEU A 192 -20.16 -4.04 0.39
C LEU A 192 -20.75 -3.00 -0.60
N CYS A 193 -21.52 -3.43 -1.59
CA CYS A 193 -22.11 -2.59 -2.63
C CYS A 193 -23.39 -1.83 -2.22
N GLN A 194 -23.93 -2.04 -1.01
CA GLN A 194 -25.23 -1.46 -0.64
C GLN A 194 -25.17 0.05 -0.41
N ILE A 195 -25.99 0.78 -1.18
CA ILE A 195 -26.18 2.23 -1.10
C ILE A 195 -27.55 2.53 -0.50
N ASN A 196 -27.60 3.51 0.39
CA ASN A 196 -28.86 4.06 0.89
C ASN A 196 -29.54 4.86 -0.23
N PRO A 197 -30.73 4.46 -0.69
CA PRO A 197 -31.42 5.13 -1.79
C PRO A 197 -31.82 6.59 -1.47
N GLU A 198 -31.94 6.95 -0.18
CA GLU A 198 -32.33 8.30 0.24
C GLU A 198 -31.14 9.27 0.23
N THR A 199 -29.98 8.83 0.70
CA THR A 199 -28.80 9.69 0.83
C THR A 199 -27.84 9.58 -0.36
N GLY A 200 -27.94 8.49 -1.13
CA GLY A 200 -26.96 8.13 -2.15
C GLY A 200 -25.60 7.71 -1.58
N GLN A 201 -25.48 7.57 -0.26
CA GLN A 201 -24.26 7.16 0.44
C GLN A 201 -24.29 5.66 0.77
N TYR A 202 -23.13 5.05 1.00
CA TYR A 202 -23.08 3.66 1.47
C TYR A 202 -23.69 3.51 2.85
N HIS A 203 -24.30 2.34 3.05
CA HIS A 203 -24.72 1.97 4.39
C HIS A 203 -23.52 1.81 5.32
N VAL A 204 -23.62 2.39 6.50
CA VAL A 204 -22.69 2.16 7.60
C VAL A 204 -23.46 1.44 8.69
N ILE A 205 -22.94 0.29 9.13
CA ILE A 205 -23.45 -0.42 10.31
C ILE A 205 -22.40 -0.26 11.39
N GLN A 206 -22.60 0.71 12.28
CA GLN A 206 -21.74 0.96 13.42
C GLN A 206 -22.56 0.83 14.70
N PRO A 207 -22.33 -0.21 15.52
CA PRO A 207 -23.10 -0.40 16.75
C PRO A 207 -22.71 0.64 17.82
N VAL A 208 -21.46 1.10 17.81
CA VAL A 208 -20.90 2.07 18.76
C VAL A 208 -19.95 3.01 17.99
N PRO A 209 -19.89 4.31 18.31
CA PRO A 209 -19.04 5.27 17.60
C PRO A 209 -17.56 4.89 17.48
N THR A 210 -17.02 4.22 18.50
CA THR A 210 -15.62 3.80 18.57
C THR A 210 -15.30 2.54 17.76
N MET A 211 -16.32 1.79 17.35
CA MET A 211 -16.15 0.56 16.56
C MET A 211 -16.10 0.86 15.06
N ASP A 212 -15.34 0.04 14.35
CA ASP A 212 -15.38 0.00 12.90
C ASP A 212 -16.75 -0.48 12.38
N CYS A 213 -17.04 -0.12 11.13
CA CYS A 213 -18.25 -0.56 10.46
C CYS A 213 -18.26 -2.09 10.33
N SER A 214 -19.33 -2.77 10.75
CA SER A 214 -19.37 -4.24 10.74
C SER A 214 -19.36 -4.84 9.32
N ILE A 215 -19.73 -4.06 8.29
CA ILE A 215 -19.51 -4.42 6.88
C ILE A 215 -18.02 -4.49 6.55
N ILE A 216 -17.24 -3.55 7.09
CA ILE A 216 -15.78 -3.52 6.92
C ILE A 216 -15.14 -4.63 7.75
N GLN A 217 -15.65 -4.93 8.95
CA GLN A 217 -15.22 -6.10 9.72
C GLN A 217 -15.44 -7.41 8.96
N LEU A 218 -16.60 -7.57 8.30
CA LEU A 218 -16.88 -8.75 7.49
C LEU A 218 -15.87 -8.90 6.35
N VAL A 219 -15.49 -7.79 5.69
CA VAL A 219 -14.41 -7.80 4.68
C VAL A 219 -13.08 -8.14 5.34
N ARG A 220 -12.77 -7.55 6.50
CA ARG A 220 -11.53 -7.80 7.26
C ARG A 220 -11.33 -9.28 7.54
N THR A 221 -12.38 -10.02 7.90
CA THR A 221 -12.33 -11.47 8.14
C THR A 221 -11.67 -12.26 7.01
N TYR A 222 -11.86 -11.84 5.75
CA TYR A 222 -11.21 -12.47 4.61
C TYR A 222 -9.72 -12.16 4.49
N PHE A 223 -9.29 -10.97 4.92
CA PHE A 223 -7.91 -10.49 4.75
C PHE A 223 -7.02 -10.74 5.96
N THR A 224 -7.61 -10.98 7.14
CA THR A 224 -6.86 -11.46 8.30
C THR A 224 -6.65 -12.96 8.28
N CYS A 225 -7.49 -13.70 7.55
CA CYS A 225 -7.35 -15.14 7.39
C CYS A 225 -6.07 -15.50 6.63
N GLU A 226 -5.12 -16.15 7.30
CA GLU A 226 -3.84 -16.58 6.72
C GLU A 226 -4.01 -17.67 5.65
N GLU A 227 -5.07 -18.49 5.74
CA GLU A 227 -5.28 -19.68 4.92
C GLU A 227 -6.13 -19.45 3.65
N GLY A 228 -5.80 -18.48 2.80
CA GLY A 228 -6.40 -18.43 1.46
C GLY A 228 -7.61 -17.51 1.28
N GLY A 229 -8.05 -16.81 2.34
CA GLY A 229 -9.29 -16.02 2.30
C GLY A 229 -9.23 -14.85 1.31
N TRP A 230 -8.13 -14.09 1.34
CA TRP A 230 -7.93 -12.98 0.41
C TRP A 230 -7.65 -13.48 -1.02
N GLU A 231 -7.01 -14.64 -1.19
CA GLU A 231 -6.83 -15.30 -2.49
C GLU A 231 -8.18 -15.67 -3.11
N ALA A 232 -9.10 -16.21 -2.31
CA ALA A 232 -10.44 -16.55 -2.78
C ALA A 232 -11.20 -15.31 -3.28
N MET A 233 -11.16 -14.20 -2.50
CA MET A 233 -11.75 -12.93 -2.94
C MET A 233 -11.07 -12.37 -4.20
N GLN A 234 -9.74 -12.44 -4.27
CA GLN A 234 -8.96 -11.97 -5.41
C GLN A 234 -9.32 -12.76 -6.69
N MET A 235 -9.36 -14.09 -6.58
CA MET A 235 -9.73 -15.00 -7.67
C MET A 235 -11.17 -14.78 -8.10
N ARG A 236 -12.10 -14.59 -7.17
CA ARG A 236 -13.49 -14.28 -7.51
C ARG A 236 -13.59 -12.96 -8.25
N LEU A 237 -12.93 -11.91 -7.76
CA LEU A 237 -12.93 -10.59 -8.41
C LEU A 237 -12.30 -10.61 -9.82
N LEU A 238 -11.36 -11.52 -10.07
CA LEU A 238 -10.77 -11.73 -11.39
C LEU A 238 -11.71 -12.42 -12.38
N THR A 239 -12.58 -13.30 -11.89
CA THR A 239 -13.47 -14.16 -12.70
C THR A 239 -14.86 -13.58 -12.94
N VAL A 240 -15.33 -12.63 -12.12
CA VAL A 240 -16.59 -11.92 -12.36
C VAL A 240 -16.53 -11.04 -13.62
N HIS A 241 -17.71 -10.67 -14.12
CA HIS A 241 -17.84 -9.80 -15.30
C HIS A 241 -17.07 -8.47 -15.09
N PRO A 242 -16.38 -7.91 -16.10
CA PRO A 242 -15.60 -6.69 -15.95
C PRO A 242 -16.36 -5.50 -15.37
N ALA A 243 -17.65 -5.35 -15.69
CA ALA A 243 -18.49 -4.31 -15.12
C ALA A 243 -18.72 -4.50 -13.60
N THR A 244 -19.01 -5.73 -13.17
CA THR A 244 -19.15 -6.08 -11.74
C THR A 244 -17.84 -5.87 -11.00
N ARG A 245 -16.71 -6.32 -11.56
CA ARG A 245 -15.39 -6.05 -11.00
C ARG A 245 -15.12 -4.56 -10.83
N GLN A 246 -15.39 -3.77 -11.87
CA GLN A 246 -15.20 -2.32 -11.84
C GLN A 246 -16.06 -1.65 -10.77
N GLN A 247 -17.30 -2.10 -10.65
CA GLN A 247 -18.24 -1.65 -9.64
C GLN A 247 -17.75 -1.98 -8.22
N VAL A 248 -17.36 -3.24 -7.94
CA VAL A 248 -16.76 -3.64 -6.64
C VAL A 248 -15.51 -2.81 -6.30
N ILE A 249 -14.61 -2.60 -7.27
CA ILE A 249 -13.41 -1.76 -7.08
C ILE A 249 -13.80 -0.32 -6.74
N SER A 250 -14.77 0.26 -7.46
CA SER A 250 -15.26 1.60 -7.15
C SER A 250 -15.83 1.68 -5.73
N PHE A 251 -16.45 0.61 -5.23
CA PHE A 251 -17.02 0.57 -3.88
C PHE A 251 -15.97 0.60 -2.77
N PHE A 252 -14.87 -0.14 -2.90
CA PHE A 252 -13.75 -0.02 -1.97
C PHE A 252 -13.27 1.43 -1.86
N ILE A 253 -13.16 2.11 -3.00
CA ILE A 253 -12.65 3.48 -3.08
C ILE A 253 -13.65 4.49 -2.52
N VAL A 254 -14.91 4.48 -2.96
CA VAL A 254 -15.88 5.49 -2.51
C VAL A 254 -16.24 5.29 -1.05
N ARG A 255 -16.34 4.05 -0.54
CA ARG A 255 -16.58 3.82 0.89
C ARG A 255 -15.44 4.39 1.76
N MET A 256 -14.20 4.32 1.31
CA MET A 256 -13.09 4.99 2.02
C MET A 256 -13.27 6.52 2.06
N GLN A 257 -13.72 7.13 0.95
CA GLN A 257 -13.98 8.57 0.93
C GLN A 257 -15.11 8.95 1.90
N GLU A 258 -16.21 8.19 1.90
CA GLU A 258 -17.33 8.43 2.82
C GLU A 258 -16.96 8.21 4.29
N VAL A 259 -16.15 7.19 4.60
CA VAL A 259 -15.62 6.99 5.96
C VAL A 259 -14.85 8.23 6.41
N ALA A 260 -14.01 8.81 5.54
CA ALA A 260 -13.28 10.03 5.85
C ALA A 260 -14.18 11.28 5.94
N GLU A 261 -15.20 11.40 5.08
CA GLU A 261 -16.15 12.51 5.07
C GLU A 261 -17.04 12.52 6.33
N ASN A 262 -17.45 11.35 6.81
CA ASN A 262 -18.32 11.19 7.97
C ASN A 262 -17.56 11.12 9.30
N ALA A 263 -16.25 10.90 9.30
CA ALA A 263 -15.45 10.85 10.53
C ALA A 263 -15.52 12.19 11.29
N GLN A 264 -16.07 12.20 12.51
CA GLN A 264 -16.15 13.36 13.40
C GLN A 264 -16.21 12.91 14.88
N GLY A 265 -15.67 13.70 15.81
CA GLY A 265 -15.75 13.41 17.25
C GLY A 265 -15.27 12.00 17.61
N GLU A 266 -16.09 11.26 18.35
CA GLU A 266 -15.78 9.88 18.79
C GLU A 266 -15.69 8.87 17.63
N TYR A 267 -16.25 9.18 16.45
CA TYR A 267 -16.20 8.31 15.27
C TYR A 267 -14.84 8.32 14.56
N LEU A 268 -13.91 9.20 14.95
CA LEU A 268 -12.58 9.28 14.33
C LEU A 268 -11.77 8.00 14.54
N LEU A 269 -11.85 7.37 15.71
CA LEU A 269 -11.17 6.09 15.98
C LEU A 269 -11.74 4.96 15.11
N GLY A 270 -13.07 4.83 15.07
CA GLY A 270 -13.74 3.86 14.20
C GLY A 270 -13.43 4.08 12.71
N ALA A 271 -13.27 5.34 12.28
CA ALA A 271 -12.88 5.69 10.92
C ALA A 271 -11.41 5.34 10.60
N ALA A 272 -10.48 5.54 11.54
CA ALA A 272 -9.09 5.12 11.38
C ALA A 272 -8.96 3.59 11.28
N ASN A 273 -9.67 2.85 12.14
CA ASN A 273 -9.76 1.39 12.07
C ASN A 273 -10.34 0.92 10.73
N SER A 274 -11.45 1.53 10.32
CA SER A 274 -12.10 1.25 9.04
C SER A 274 -11.17 1.54 7.85
N PHE A 275 -10.38 2.62 7.92
CA PHE A 275 -9.37 2.96 6.92
C PHE A 275 -8.35 1.84 6.77
N THR A 276 -7.75 1.40 7.89
CA THR A 276 -6.71 0.36 7.90
C THR A 276 -7.25 -0.95 7.34
N CYS A 277 -8.45 -1.36 7.77
CA CYS A 277 -9.09 -2.59 7.27
C CYS A 277 -9.36 -2.55 5.75
N LEU A 278 -9.88 -1.42 5.22
CA LEU A 278 -10.10 -1.26 3.79
C LEU A 278 -8.77 -1.21 3.00
N MET A 279 -7.73 -0.64 3.60
CA MET A 279 -6.39 -0.61 3.01
C MET A 279 -5.78 -2.01 2.92
N ASP A 280 -5.84 -2.80 3.98
CA ASP A 280 -5.36 -4.19 4.00
C ASP A 280 -6.11 -5.04 2.97
N ALA A 281 -7.42 -4.82 2.86
CA ALA A 281 -8.26 -5.46 1.85
C ALA A 281 -7.79 -5.14 0.42
N VAL A 282 -7.64 -3.84 0.08
CA VAL A 282 -7.16 -3.44 -1.24
C VAL A 282 -5.75 -3.96 -1.49
N PHE A 283 -4.87 -3.92 -0.48
CA PHE A 283 -3.51 -4.43 -0.57
C PHE A 283 -3.50 -5.92 -0.93
N GLY A 284 -4.25 -6.76 -0.20
CA GLY A 284 -4.40 -8.19 -0.51
C GLY A 284 -4.92 -8.42 -1.93
N LEU A 285 -5.90 -7.65 -2.37
CA LEU A 285 -6.46 -7.77 -3.73
C LEU A 285 -5.46 -7.43 -4.84
N ILE A 286 -4.52 -6.51 -4.64
CA ILE A 286 -3.61 -6.05 -5.71
C ILE A 286 -2.18 -6.58 -5.60
N ARG A 287 -1.82 -7.24 -4.49
CA ARG A 287 -0.47 -7.72 -4.19
C ARG A 287 0.08 -8.57 -5.34
N ASP A 288 -0.68 -9.58 -5.73
CA ASP A 288 -0.25 -10.60 -6.68
C ASP A 288 -0.98 -10.52 -8.04
N SER A 289 -1.83 -9.50 -8.24
CA SER A 289 -2.63 -9.33 -9.45
C SER A 289 -2.37 -8.00 -10.18
N LYS A 290 -1.65 -8.06 -11.31
CA LYS A 290 -1.45 -6.90 -12.21
C LYS A 290 -2.77 -6.36 -12.79
N VAL A 291 -3.73 -7.24 -13.06
CA VAL A 291 -5.04 -6.88 -13.61
C VAL A 291 -5.82 -6.02 -12.61
N LEU A 292 -5.94 -6.49 -11.37
CA LEU A 292 -6.65 -5.74 -10.32
C LEU A 292 -5.90 -4.45 -9.99
N ARG A 293 -4.56 -4.50 -9.86
CA ARG A 293 -3.74 -3.30 -9.64
C ARG A 293 -4.01 -2.22 -10.69
N ASN A 294 -4.06 -2.59 -11.96
CA ASN A 294 -4.35 -1.64 -13.05
C ASN A 294 -5.79 -1.10 -12.98
N ALA A 295 -6.76 -1.94 -12.62
CA ALA A 295 -8.15 -1.53 -12.47
C ALA A 295 -8.31 -0.52 -11.30
N PHE A 296 -7.73 -0.80 -10.13
CA PHE A 296 -7.68 0.14 -9.01
C PHE A 296 -6.95 1.44 -9.41
N HIS A 297 -5.82 1.36 -10.14
CA HIS A 297 -5.11 2.55 -10.63
C HIS A 297 -5.96 3.42 -11.56
N LYS A 298 -6.77 2.81 -12.43
CA LYS A 298 -7.67 3.52 -13.34
C LYS A 298 -8.70 4.35 -12.55
N GLU A 299 -9.15 3.85 -11.42
CA GLU A 299 -10.08 4.55 -10.51
C GLU A 299 -9.42 5.62 -9.62
N GLY A 300 -8.10 5.84 -9.77
CA GLY A 300 -7.37 6.87 -9.04
C GLY A 300 -7.20 6.56 -7.55
N PHE A 301 -7.24 5.27 -7.16
CA PHE A 301 -7.32 4.88 -5.75
C PHE A 301 -6.20 5.48 -4.87
N ILE A 302 -4.97 5.58 -5.38
CA ILE A 302 -3.81 6.10 -4.64
C ILE A 302 -4.10 7.50 -4.10
N PHE A 303 -4.58 8.39 -4.98
CA PHE A 303 -4.87 9.77 -4.60
C PHE A 303 -6.07 9.81 -3.64
N LYS A 304 -7.14 9.07 -3.94
CA LYS A 304 -8.38 9.08 -3.16
C LYS A 304 -8.19 8.53 -1.74
N TYR A 305 -7.51 7.39 -1.58
CA TYR A 305 -7.18 6.82 -0.27
C TYR A 305 -6.28 7.73 0.53
N THR A 306 -5.21 8.26 -0.08
CA THR A 306 -4.32 9.18 0.63
C THR A 306 -5.04 10.45 1.07
N SER A 307 -5.92 11.00 0.21
CA SER A 307 -6.74 12.18 0.53
C SER A 307 -7.72 11.89 1.67
N ALA A 308 -8.35 10.71 1.67
CA ALA A 308 -9.22 10.26 2.74
C ALA A 308 -8.46 10.15 4.09
N LEU A 309 -7.26 9.56 4.09
CA LEU A 309 -6.39 9.51 5.27
C LEU A 309 -6.02 10.90 5.76
N SER A 310 -5.62 11.80 4.86
CA SER A 310 -5.27 13.18 5.18
C SER A 310 -6.46 13.93 5.80
N ALA A 311 -7.67 13.71 5.28
CA ALA A 311 -8.89 14.29 5.83
C ALA A 311 -9.19 13.77 7.25
N ILE A 312 -9.08 12.47 7.50
CA ILE A 312 -9.25 11.87 8.84
C ILE A 312 -8.26 12.48 9.84
N ILE A 313 -6.97 12.56 9.46
CA ILE A 313 -5.91 13.11 10.31
C ILE A 313 -6.13 14.60 10.62
N ARG A 314 -6.51 15.42 9.63
CA ARG A 314 -6.79 16.85 9.84
C ARG A 314 -7.98 17.06 10.78
N LYS A 315 -9.02 16.23 10.65
CA LYS A 315 -10.17 16.29 11.56
C LYS A 315 -9.82 15.85 12.98
N ALA A 316 -8.95 14.85 13.13
CA ALA A 316 -8.46 14.42 14.43
C ALA A 316 -7.60 15.48 15.12
N GLU A 317 -6.71 16.15 14.37
CA GLU A 317 -5.97 17.30 14.91
C GLU A 317 -6.90 18.44 15.31
N ALA A 318 -7.88 18.79 14.46
CA ALA A 318 -8.86 19.85 14.76
C ALA A 318 -9.70 19.51 16.01
N ALA A 319 -10.01 18.23 16.22
CA ALA A 319 -10.72 17.73 17.39
C ALA A 319 -9.80 17.53 18.62
N GLY A 320 -8.49 17.74 18.49
CA GLY A 320 -7.54 17.55 19.58
C GLY A 320 -7.40 16.11 20.06
N ILE A 321 -7.58 15.12 19.16
CA ILE A 321 -7.45 13.69 19.50
C ILE A 321 -6.00 13.38 19.90
N ASP A 322 -5.83 12.93 21.14
CA ASP A 322 -4.56 12.43 21.67
C ASP A 322 -4.61 10.91 21.92
N ASP A 323 -5.57 10.22 21.29
CA ASP A 323 -5.73 8.76 21.41
C ASP A 323 -4.59 8.02 20.72
N ASP A 324 -4.06 7.06 21.45
CA ASP A 324 -2.84 6.38 21.11
C ASP A 324 -2.97 5.38 19.96
N ASN A 325 -4.09 4.68 19.95
CA ASN A 325 -4.40 3.68 18.94
C ASN A 325 -4.74 4.35 17.63
N PHE A 326 -5.49 5.46 17.68
CA PHE A 326 -5.79 6.28 16.50
C PHE A 326 -4.52 6.66 15.72
N TRP A 327 -3.51 7.22 16.41
CA TRP A 327 -2.27 7.66 15.75
C TRP A 327 -1.42 6.49 15.23
N VAL A 328 -1.47 5.33 15.88
CA VAL A 328 -0.86 4.09 15.37
C VAL A 328 -1.55 3.65 14.10
N ASP A 329 -2.89 3.55 14.09
CA ASP A 329 -3.66 3.07 12.95
C ASP A 329 -3.46 3.94 11.70
N VAL A 330 -3.53 5.26 11.84
CA VAL A 330 -3.30 6.16 10.70
C VAL A 330 -1.85 6.14 10.21
N SER A 331 -0.89 5.88 11.11
CA SER A 331 0.53 5.72 10.74
C SER A 331 0.77 4.43 9.97
N THR A 332 0.21 3.32 10.45
CA THR A 332 0.23 2.02 9.78
C THR A 332 -0.41 2.14 8.39
N GLY A 333 -1.57 2.78 8.29
CA GLY A 333 -2.24 3.05 7.02
C GLY A 333 -1.39 3.86 6.04
N ALA A 334 -0.73 4.92 6.51
CA ALA A 334 0.20 5.72 5.70
C ALA A 334 1.42 4.90 5.24
N ASN A 335 1.97 4.08 6.13
CA ASN A 335 3.14 3.25 5.87
C ASN A 335 2.83 2.17 4.81
N VAL A 336 1.70 1.47 4.94
CA VAL A 336 1.22 0.48 3.96
C VAL A 336 1.05 1.11 2.58
N LEU A 337 0.39 2.29 2.50
CA LEU A 337 0.24 3.04 1.25
C LEU A 337 1.60 3.33 0.60
N VAL A 338 2.54 3.90 1.36
CA VAL A 338 3.86 4.26 0.80
C VAL A 338 4.66 3.02 0.41
N ARG A 339 4.68 1.97 1.24
CA ARG A 339 5.41 0.72 0.95
C ARG A 339 4.91 0.06 -0.33
N LEU A 340 3.60 -0.04 -0.48
CA LEU A 340 2.98 -0.61 -1.67
C LEU A 340 3.49 0.05 -2.96
N PHE A 341 3.55 1.39 -3.02
CA PHE A 341 3.97 2.08 -4.24
C PHE A 341 5.47 2.32 -4.37
N THR A 342 6.23 2.32 -3.29
CA THR A 342 7.69 2.51 -3.35
C THR A 342 8.46 1.21 -3.44
N MET A 343 7.94 0.12 -2.85
CA MET A 343 8.58 -1.18 -2.79
C MET A 343 8.03 -2.17 -3.82
N GLN A 344 6.71 -2.21 -4.01
CA GLN A 344 6.09 -3.27 -4.83
C GLN A 344 5.71 -2.81 -6.23
N SER A 345 5.73 -1.50 -6.50
CA SER A 345 5.48 -0.98 -7.83
C SER A 345 6.74 -1.03 -8.72
N GLY A 346 6.54 -1.36 -10.00
CA GLY A 346 7.62 -1.30 -11.00
C GLY A 346 8.05 0.13 -11.33
N ASN A 347 7.23 1.13 -11.00
CA ASN A 347 7.46 2.54 -11.33
C ASN A 347 7.03 3.50 -10.19
N PRO A 348 7.78 3.56 -9.07
CA PRO A 348 7.46 4.46 -7.96
C PRO A 348 7.39 5.94 -8.37
N CYS A 349 8.19 6.35 -9.36
CA CYS A 349 8.22 7.73 -9.86
C CYS A 349 6.87 8.21 -10.43
N ALA A 350 5.99 7.29 -10.84
CA ALA A 350 4.64 7.61 -11.31
C ALA A 350 3.61 7.74 -10.18
N TYR A 351 3.85 7.07 -9.05
CA TYR A 351 2.88 6.93 -7.96
C TYR A 351 3.18 7.82 -6.76
N VAL A 352 4.46 8.02 -6.41
CA VAL A 352 4.85 8.91 -5.30
C VAL A 352 4.28 10.33 -5.44
N PRO A 353 4.29 10.97 -6.62
CA PRO A 353 3.64 12.27 -6.77
C PRO A 353 2.14 12.25 -6.43
N LYS A 354 1.42 11.14 -6.69
CA LYS A 354 0.00 11.01 -6.37
C LYS A 354 -0.23 10.83 -4.87
N LEU A 355 0.67 10.13 -4.18
CA LEU A 355 0.65 10.04 -2.71
C LEU A 355 0.87 11.43 -2.09
N ILE A 356 1.86 12.17 -2.57
CA ILE A 356 2.12 13.55 -2.11
C ILE A 356 0.94 14.45 -2.41
N GLU A 357 0.39 14.37 -3.62
CA GLU A 357 -0.78 15.15 -4.02
C GLU A 357 -2.01 14.83 -3.18
N GLY A 358 -2.14 13.60 -2.66
CA GLY A 358 -3.19 13.23 -1.72
C GLY A 358 -2.91 13.60 -0.25
N GLY A 359 -1.76 14.23 0.05
CA GLY A 359 -1.43 14.70 1.39
C GLY A 359 -0.68 13.70 2.29
N ILE A 360 0.00 12.68 1.73
CA ILE A 360 0.75 11.68 2.54
C ILE A 360 1.81 12.32 3.45
N LEU A 361 2.38 13.46 3.03
CA LEU A 361 3.41 14.17 3.77
C LEU A 361 2.85 14.82 5.04
N THR A 362 1.67 15.43 4.93
CA THR A 362 0.87 15.90 6.06
C THR A 362 0.59 14.72 7.00
N CYS A 363 0.09 13.59 6.48
CA CYS A 363 -0.21 12.40 7.29
C CYS A 363 1.02 11.96 8.11
N ALA A 364 2.15 11.72 7.43
CA ALA A 364 3.37 11.25 8.08
C ALA A 364 3.92 12.27 9.09
N SER A 365 3.86 13.56 8.77
CA SER A 365 4.42 14.61 9.62
C SER A 365 3.59 14.84 10.88
N MET A 366 2.25 14.78 10.79
CA MET A 366 1.36 14.89 11.94
C MET A 366 1.45 13.66 12.84
N SER A 367 1.37 12.45 12.27
CA SER A 367 1.58 11.20 13.00
C SER A 367 2.90 11.18 13.78
N LEU A 368 3.99 11.69 13.17
CA LEU A 368 5.31 11.73 13.81
C LEU A 368 5.34 12.60 15.08
N GLN A 369 4.52 13.66 15.15
CA GLN A 369 4.42 14.52 16.34
C GLN A 369 3.77 13.80 17.53
N HIS A 370 2.80 12.93 17.27
CA HIS A 370 2.10 12.18 18.32
C HIS A 370 2.87 10.92 18.74
N TYR A 371 3.61 10.29 17.81
CA TYR A 371 4.42 9.11 18.08
C TYR A 371 5.54 9.37 19.10
N ASP A 372 6.14 10.55 19.05
CA ASP A 372 7.31 10.93 19.83
C ASP A 372 7.06 11.18 21.32
N ARG A 373 5.81 11.48 21.71
CA ARG A 373 5.46 11.76 23.13
C ARG A 373 5.68 10.57 24.06
N ARG A 374 5.70 9.35 23.52
CA ARG A 374 5.64 8.13 24.34
C ARG A 374 6.97 7.47 24.64
N GLY A 375 8.06 7.91 24.01
CA GLY A 375 9.34 7.21 24.14
C GLY A 375 9.21 5.71 23.88
N VAL A 376 8.34 5.31 22.92
CA VAL A 376 8.10 3.90 22.61
C VAL A 376 9.43 3.27 22.20
N ALA A 377 10.01 2.52 23.14
CA ALA A 377 11.29 1.84 22.97
C ALA A 377 11.16 0.54 22.17
N ASP A 378 9.92 0.11 21.86
CA ASP A 378 9.68 -1.17 21.21
C ASP A 378 10.08 -1.11 19.73
N PHE A 379 11.11 -1.89 19.39
CA PHE A 379 11.70 -1.95 18.05
C PHE A 379 10.68 -2.32 16.97
N LEU A 380 9.72 -3.21 17.26
CA LEU A 380 8.75 -3.65 16.26
C LEU A 380 7.83 -2.50 15.81
N SER A 381 7.55 -1.55 16.71
CA SER A 381 6.78 -0.35 16.39
C SER A 381 7.49 0.60 15.39
N LEU A 382 8.82 0.49 15.24
CA LEU A 382 9.57 1.31 14.28
C LEU A 382 9.29 0.93 12.82
N LEU A 383 8.92 -0.32 12.54
CA LEU A 383 8.61 -0.76 11.17
C LEU A 383 7.33 -0.11 10.61
N ASP A 384 6.36 0.13 11.49
CA ASP A 384 5.08 0.77 11.17
C ASP A 384 5.07 2.27 11.53
N SER A 385 6.23 2.81 11.90
CA SER A 385 6.35 4.20 12.31
C SER A 385 6.15 5.18 11.15
N PRO A 386 5.65 6.40 11.43
CA PRO A 386 5.60 7.48 10.44
C PRO A 386 7.00 7.89 9.94
N PHE A 387 8.04 7.63 10.72
CA PHE A 387 9.44 7.80 10.30
C PHE A 387 9.76 6.92 9.08
N GLN A 388 9.33 5.66 9.08
CA GLN A 388 9.57 4.73 7.99
C GLN A 388 8.83 5.16 6.70
N THR A 389 7.64 5.75 6.83
CA THR A 389 6.90 6.39 5.72
C THR A 389 7.73 7.48 5.05
N LEU A 390 8.31 8.39 5.84
CA LEU A 390 9.18 9.46 5.32
C LEU A 390 10.45 8.91 4.67
N LEU A 391 11.08 7.89 5.26
CA LEU A 391 12.25 7.22 4.68
C LEU A 391 11.97 6.59 3.32
N TYR A 392 10.79 6.01 3.11
CA TYR A 392 10.43 5.42 1.82
C TYR A 392 10.13 6.48 0.75
N LEU A 393 9.62 7.65 1.13
CA LEU A 393 9.36 8.77 0.22
C LEU A 393 10.64 9.52 -0.16
N HIS A 394 11.56 9.70 0.81
CA HIS A 394 12.78 10.50 0.68
C HIS A 394 13.53 10.31 -0.66
N PRO A 395 13.81 9.09 -1.14
CA PRO A 395 14.57 8.88 -2.37
C PRO A 395 13.89 9.38 -3.65
N PHE A 396 12.60 9.73 -3.60
CA PHE A 396 11.81 10.20 -4.74
C PHE A 396 11.45 11.69 -4.66
N MET A 397 11.84 12.35 -3.57
CA MET A 397 11.49 13.75 -3.33
C MET A 397 12.18 14.71 -4.30
N TYR A 398 13.26 14.29 -4.97
CA TYR A 398 13.96 15.10 -5.98
C TYR A 398 13.13 15.36 -7.26
N LEU A 399 12.01 14.66 -7.47
CA LEU A 399 11.21 14.75 -8.69
C LEU A 399 10.44 16.07 -8.78
N SER A 400 10.38 16.68 -9.97
CA SER A 400 9.63 17.92 -10.20
C SER A 400 8.13 17.78 -9.88
N LYS A 401 7.57 16.58 -10.13
CA LYS A 401 6.17 16.28 -9.82
C LYS A 401 5.91 16.19 -8.31
N CYS A 402 6.87 15.67 -7.54
CA CYS A 402 6.77 15.62 -6.09
C CYS A 402 6.80 17.04 -5.51
N TYR A 403 7.71 17.88 -5.98
CA TYR A 403 7.74 19.30 -5.62
C TYR A 403 6.41 20.00 -5.93
N ALA A 404 5.92 19.90 -7.17
CA ALA A 404 4.68 20.56 -7.58
C ALA A 404 3.45 20.04 -6.82
N ALA A 405 3.42 18.75 -6.47
CA ALA A 405 2.36 18.17 -5.65
C ALA A 405 2.38 18.71 -4.21
N ALA A 406 3.56 18.74 -3.58
CA ALA A 406 3.74 19.26 -2.23
C ALA A 406 3.44 20.77 -2.15
N GLU A 407 3.83 21.53 -3.18
CA GLU A 407 3.54 22.96 -3.29
C GLU A 407 2.03 23.22 -3.38
N ARG A 408 1.30 22.45 -4.22
CA ARG A 408 -0.18 22.55 -4.30
C ARG A 408 -0.88 22.20 -2.99
N GLN A 409 -0.37 21.23 -2.24
CA GLN A 409 -0.93 20.83 -0.95
C GLN A 409 -0.58 21.78 0.20
N GLY A 410 0.39 22.67 0.02
CA GLY A 410 0.92 23.50 1.11
C GLY A 410 1.82 22.72 2.09
N ASP A 411 2.21 21.48 1.75
CA ASP A 411 3.00 20.59 2.61
C ASP A 411 4.38 21.18 2.96
N MET A 412 4.90 22.08 2.12
CA MET A 412 6.20 22.71 2.38
C MET A 412 6.24 23.52 3.67
N PHE A 413 5.09 24.04 4.12
CA PHE A 413 4.99 24.81 5.36
C PHE A 413 4.55 23.96 6.56
N THR A 414 3.78 22.90 6.33
CA THR A 414 3.32 22.00 7.41
C THR A 414 4.45 21.14 7.96
N MET A 415 5.54 20.96 7.21
CA MET A 415 6.78 20.33 7.68
C MET A 415 7.67 21.21 8.60
N LEU A 416 7.17 22.37 9.02
CA LEU A 416 7.83 23.18 10.05
C LEU A 416 7.59 22.52 11.43
N PRO A 417 8.64 22.21 12.22
CA PRO A 417 8.47 21.33 13.36
C PRO A 417 7.84 22.11 14.52
N ARG A 418 6.86 21.48 15.19
CA ARG A 418 6.93 21.43 16.66
C ARG A 418 8.13 20.54 17.02
N ARG A 419 8.93 20.93 18.03
CA ARG A 419 10.14 20.20 18.42
C ARG A 419 9.78 18.75 18.75
N SER A 420 10.22 17.82 17.90
CA SER A 420 10.25 16.39 18.23
C SER A 420 11.45 16.15 19.16
N ASN A 421 11.30 15.37 20.24
CA ASN A 421 12.35 14.87 21.10
C ASN A 421 13.15 13.72 20.45
N ASN A 422 12.60 13.00 19.48
CA ASN A 422 13.29 11.91 18.78
C ASN A 422 14.35 12.46 17.79
N PRO A 423 15.65 12.17 17.99
CA PRO A 423 16.72 12.70 17.14
C PRO A 423 16.66 12.18 15.70
N ASN A 424 16.17 10.96 15.48
CA ASN A 424 16.00 10.39 14.14
C ASN A 424 14.87 11.08 13.39
N ALA A 425 13.76 11.38 14.08
CA ALA A 425 12.65 12.15 13.53
C ALA A 425 13.12 13.55 13.11
N GLN A 426 13.89 14.24 13.97
CA GLN A 426 14.48 15.54 13.64
C GLN A 426 15.43 15.45 12.43
N LEU A 427 16.25 14.40 12.35
CA LEU A 427 17.19 14.20 11.26
C LEU A 427 16.45 14.04 9.93
N ILE A 428 15.47 13.13 9.84
CA ILE A 428 14.74 12.93 8.58
C ILE A 428 13.92 14.15 8.18
N GLN A 429 13.31 14.85 9.14
CA GLN A 429 12.59 16.11 8.86
C GLN A 429 13.54 17.17 8.29
N ARG A 430 14.77 17.25 8.82
CA ARG A 430 15.81 18.17 8.32
C ARG A 430 16.24 17.80 6.90
N GLU A 431 16.47 16.52 6.62
CA GLU A 431 16.84 16.06 5.28
C GLU A 431 15.72 16.31 4.26
N ILE A 432 14.48 16.00 4.62
CA ILE A 432 13.33 16.26 3.73
C ILE A 432 13.16 17.76 3.49
N ARG A 433 13.30 18.60 4.53
CA ARG A 433 13.27 20.06 4.37
C ARG A 433 14.38 20.53 3.42
N SER A 434 15.60 20.03 3.62
CA SER A 434 16.76 20.34 2.76
C SER A 434 16.45 20.00 1.29
N ILE A 435 15.84 18.84 1.02
CA ILE A 435 15.41 18.47 -0.33
C ILE A 435 14.34 19.44 -0.87
N PHE A 436 13.39 19.88 -0.05
CA PHE A 436 12.36 20.82 -0.48
C PHE A 436 12.89 22.22 -0.79
N GLU A 437 13.76 22.76 0.06
CA GLU A 437 14.46 24.01 -0.18
C GLU A 437 15.26 23.92 -1.49
N HIS A 438 15.92 22.78 -1.69
CA HIS A 438 16.65 22.49 -2.91
C HIS A 438 15.74 22.40 -4.15
N ASN A 439 14.59 21.77 -4.02
CA ASN A 439 13.59 21.70 -5.08
C ASN A 439 13.00 23.07 -5.41
N ARG A 440 12.75 23.91 -4.41
CA ARG A 440 12.28 25.29 -4.60
C ARG A 440 13.28 26.10 -5.40
N TYR A 441 14.57 25.93 -5.12
CA TYR A 441 15.64 26.53 -5.93
C TYR A 441 15.65 25.94 -7.37
N THR A 442 15.59 24.61 -7.50
CA THR A 442 15.73 23.90 -8.78
C THR A 442 14.55 24.09 -9.74
N TYR A 443 13.33 24.01 -9.22
CA TYR A 443 12.09 23.98 -10.00
C TYR A 443 11.26 25.26 -9.88
N GLY A 444 11.43 26.04 -8.81
CA GLY A 444 10.85 27.37 -8.68
C GLY A 444 11.78 28.42 -9.31
N GLN A 445 12.87 28.76 -8.62
CA GLN A 445 13.76 29.87 -9.02
C GLN A 445 14.47 29.62 -10.35
N ARG A 446 14.85 28.36 -10.64
CA ARG A 446 15.50 27.95 -11.88
C ARG A 446 14.55 27.27 -12.87
N ALA A 447 13.24 27.49 -12.78
CA ALA A 447 12.25 26.84 -13.65
C ALA A 447 12.63 26.92 -15.14
N SER A 448 13.05 28.11 -15.58
CA SER A 448 13.44 28.43 -16.97
C SER A 448 14.81 27.90 -17.39
N LYS A 449 15.69 27.52 -16.44
CA LYS A 449 17.02 27.03 -16.76
C LYS A 449 16.91 25.68 -17.47
N LYS A 450 17.56 25.61 -18.62
CA LYS A 450 17.62 24.42 -19.46
C LYS A 450 18.85 23.60 -19.09
N ILE A 451 18.75 22.29 -19.26
CA ILE A 451 19.84 21.36 -18.92
C ILE A 451 20.27 20.56 -20.14
N ASN A 452 21.57 20.33 -20.26
CA ASN A 452 22.09 19.47 -21.30
C ASN A 452 21.76 18.01 -21.03
N MET A 453 21.10 17.38 -22.00
CA MET A 453 20.77 15.96 -22.00
C MET A 453 21.36 15.24 -23.22
N CYS A 454 22.23 15.90 -24.00
CA CYS A 454 22.86 15.29 -25.16
C CYS A 454 23.94 14.30 -24.71
N ALA A 455 23.83 13.06 -25.17
CA ALA A 455 24.79 12.00 -24.88
C ALA A 455 26.10 12.11 -25.68
N ASN A 456 26.12 12.90 -26.77
CA ASN A 456 27.29 13.05 -27.62
C ASN A 456 28.45 13.72 -26.86
N LEU A 457 29.51 12.95 -26.59
CA LEU A 457 30.68 13.42 -25.82
C LEU A 457 31.44 14.57 -26.49
N LYS A 458 31.28 14.75 -27.81
CA LYS A 458 31.88 15.82 -28.61
C LYS A 458 30.98 17.05 -28.74
N HIS A 459 29.82 17.07 -28.08
CA HIS A 459 28.95 18.25 -28.11
C HIS A 459 29.69 19.44 -27.47
N PRO A 460 29.82 20.59 -28.14
CA PRO A 460 30.67 21.71 -27.69
C PRO A 460 30.26 22.42 -26.39
N GLY A 461 29.28 21.89 -25.65
CA GLY A 461 28.62 22.60 -24.55
C GLY A 461 27.70 23.72 -25.06
N PHE A 462 26.88 24.26 -24.16
CA PHE A 462 26.03 25.43 -24.44
C PHE A 462 26.81 26.71 -24.15
N ASP A 463 27.84 26.98 -24.94
CA ASP A 463 28.47 28.28 -24.91
C ASP A 463 27.71 29.17 -25.91
N GLU A 464 26.69 29.85 -25.39
CA GLU A 464 26.11 31.11 -25.88
C GLU A 464 25.73 31.17 -27.37
N GLY A 465 24.48 30.81 -27.70
CA GLY A 465 23.90 31.18 -29.00
C GLY A 465 22.88 30.22 -29.60
N HIS A 466 22.76 28.98 -29.09
CA HIS A 466 21.71 28.09 -29.55
C HIS A 466 20.35 28.48 -28.96
N ASP A 467 19.40 28.89 -29.81
CA ASP A 467 18.01 29.06 -29.41
C ASP A 467 17.45 27.71 -28.97
N LEU A 468 17.05 27.65 -27.71
CA LEU A 468 16.59 26.45 -27.04
C LEU A 468 15.05 26.41 -26.94
N ASN A 469 14.32 27.28 -27.64
CA ASN A 469 12.86 27.23 -27.66
C ASN A 469 12.40 25.89 -28.28
N GLY A 470 11.72 25.06 -27.49
CA GLY A 470 11.29 23.70 -27.90
C GLY A 470 12.31 22.57 -27.68
N TYR A 471 13.44 22.82 -27.01
CA TYR A 471 14.54 21.85 -26.87
C TYR A 471 14.11 20.46 -26.33
N PHE A 472 13.21 20.42 -25.34
CA PHE A 472 12.78 19.14 -24.76
C PHE A 472 11.89 18.31 -25.68
N SER A 473 10.99 18.94 -26.43
CA SER A 473 10.18 18.25 -27.45
C SER A 473 11.00 17.84 -28.66
N ALA A 474 12.18 18.43 -28.86
CA ALA A 474 13.08 18.16 -29.96
C ALA A 474 14.17 17.11 -29.65
N LEU A 475 14.28 16.63 -28.39
CA LEU A 475 15.26 15.60 -28.04
C LEU A 475 14.95 14.29 -28.78
N ARG A 476 15.95 13.79 -29.52
CA ARG A 476 15.88 12.51 -30.22
C ARG A 476 16.40 11.41 -29.30
N THR A 477 15.49 10.59 -28.78
CA THR A 477 15.85 9.36 -28.07
C THR A 477 16.21 8.26 -29.07
N CYS A 478 17.28 7.51 -28.82
CA CYS A 478 17.59 6.35 -29.66
C CYS A 478 16.43 5.32 -29.60
N GLY A 479 15.85 4.98 -30.75
CA GLY A 479 14.71 4.06 -30.83
C GLY A 479 15.04 2.59 -30.53
N GLY A 480 16.33 2.22 -30.49
CA GLY A 480 16.77 0.87 -30.12
C GLY A 480 16.85 0.71 -28.60
N CYS A 481 17.75 1.47 -27.95
CA CYS A 481 18.03 1.29 -26.53
C CYS A 481 17.30 2.23 -25.59
N HIS A 482 16.73 3.34 -26.08
CA HIS A 482 16.14 4.39 -25.27
C HIS A 482 17.03 4.94 -24.12
N ALA A 483 18.33 4.67 -24.13
CA ALA A 483 19.27 5.02 -23.06
C ALA A 483 19.91 6.40 -23.26
N VAL A 484 20.15 6.78 -24.52
CA VAL A 484 20.78 8.03 -24.94
C VAL A 484 19.79 8.97 -25.61
N ASN A 485 20.04 10.27 -25.49
CA ASN A 485 19.25 11.34 -26.12
C ASN A 485 20.18 12.31 -26.84
N TYR A 486 19.69 12.89 -27.94
CA TYR A 486 20.45 13.80 -28.78
C TYR A 486 19.67 15.08 -29.04
N CYS A 487 20.35 16.22 -29.06
CA CYS A 487 19.76 17.50 -29.43
C CYS A 487 19.51 17.64 -30.94
N SER A 488 20.18 16.82 -31.77
CA SER A 488 20.13 16.90 -33.22
C SER A 488 20.51 15.57 -33.88
N GLU A 489 20.21 15.43 -35.17
CA GLU A 489 20.67 14.29 -35.97
C GLU A 489 22.19 14.22 -36.08
N ALA A 490 22.82 15.38 -36.24
CA ALA A 490 24.27 15.48 -36.37
C ALA A 490 24.97 14.92 -35.13
N CYS A 491 24.48 15.26 -33.94
CA CYS A 491 25.00 14.69 -32.70
C CYS A 491 24.73 13.19 -32.57
N GLN A 492 23.57 12.70 -33.02
CA GLN A 492 23.30 11.27 -33.05
C GLN A 492 24.27 10.52 -33.97
N LYS A 493 24.47 11.00 -35.21
CA LYS A 493 25.39 10.40 -36.20
C LYS A 493 26.83 10.40 -35.69
N GLN A 494 27.29 11.52 -35.13
CA GLN A 494 28.64 11.64 -34.59
C GLN A 494 28.87 10.68 -33.41
N ASP A 495 27.91 10.59 -32.50
CA ASP A 495 27.99 9.71 -31.34
C ASP A 495 27.86 8.23 -31.72
N TRP A 496 27.04 7.92 -32.73
CA TRP A 496 26.90 6.58 -33.30
C TRP A 496 28.24 6.04 -33.82
N ALA A 497 28.94 6.85 -34.60
CA ALA A 497 30.24 6.50 -35.16
C ALA A 497 31.34 6.36 -34.09
N GLY A 498 31.27 7.14 -33.00
CA GLY A 498 32.30 7.16 -31.97
C GLY A 498 32.14 6.13 -30.86
N PHE A 499 30.91 5.94 -30.37
CA PHE A 499 30.62 5.16 -29.16
C PHE A 499 29.36 4.31 -29.32
N HIS A 500 28.23 4.94 -29.68
CA HIS A 500 26.92 4.35 -29.43
C HIS A 500 26.62 3.08 -30.24
N SER A 501 27.18 2.93 -31.44
CA SER A 501 26.97 1.72 -32.26
C SER A 501 27.39 0.43 -31.54
N GLN A 502 28.43 0.48 -30.71
CA GLN A 502 28.92 -0.67 -29.94
C GLN A 502 28.12 -0.90 -28.64
N GLU A 503 27.57 0.17 -28.07
CA GLU A 503 26.83 0.14 -26.81
C GLU A 503 25.36 -0.24 -26.99
N CYS A 504 24.78 0.15 -28.14
CA CYS A 504 23.34 0.06 -28.40
C CYS A 504 22.79 -1.37 -28.27
N PRO A 505 23.44 -2.43 -28.76
CA PRO A 505 22.91 -3.79 -28.65
C PRO A 505 22.67 -4.22 -27.19
N THR A 506 23.65 -4.03 -26.32
CA THR A 506 23.55 -4.36 -24.89
C THR A 506 22.51 -3.49 -24.20
N LEU A 507 22.54 -2.18 -24.41
CA LEU A 507 21.57 -1.25 -23.82
C LEU A 507 20.14 -1.51 -24.31
N ALA A 508 19.95 -2.01 -25.53
CA ALA A 508 18.64 -2.40 -26.06
C ALA A 508 18.12 -3.71 -25.46
N LEU A 509 19.01 -4.64 -25.05
CA LEU A 509 18.62 -5.80 -24.25
C LEU A 509 18.15 -5.35 -22.86
N ASP A 510 18.92 -4.48 -22.19
CA ASP A 510 18.56 -3.91 -20.89
C ASP A 510 17.22 -3.17 -20.95
N TYR A 511 16.99 -2.39 -22.01
CA TYR A 511 15.73 -1.68 -22.20
C TYR A 511 14.54 -2.62 -22.36
N ARG A 512 14.66 -3.68 -23.18
CA ARG A 512 13.59 -4.67 -23.37
C ARG A 512 13.27 -5.42 -22.07
N ALA A 513 14.29 -5.79 -21.30
CA ALA A 513 14.11 -6.40 -19.97
C ALA A 513 13.44 -5.41 -18.99
N ALA A 514 13.84 -4.14 -18.97
CA ALA A 514 13.19 -3.13 -18.15
C ALA A 514 11.76 -2.83 -18.59
N GLN A 515 11.45 -2.92 -19.90
CA GLN A 515 10.12 -2.66 -20.43
C GLN A 515 9.13 -3.76 -20.03
N SER A 516 9.53 -5.04 -20.05
CA SER A 516 8.68 -6.15 -19.61
C SER A 516 8.35 -6.08 -18.12
N GLU A 517 9.28 -5.57 -17.31
CA GLU A 517 9.10 -5.29 -15.89
C GLU A 517 8.34 -3.97 -15.60
N MET A 518 8.03 -3.17 -16.62
CA MET A 518 7.51 -1.79 -16.49
C MET A 518 8.42 -0.90 -15.61
N SER A 519 9.72 -1.16 -15.66
CA SER A 519 10.75 -0.59 -14.81
C SER A 519 11.75 0.22 -15.65
N TRP A 520 11.27 1.03 -16.61
CA TRP A 520 12.13 1.91 -17.40
C TRP A 520 12.08 3.36 -16.88
N THR A 521 13.21 4.05 -16.96
CA THR A 521 13.29 5.46 -16.56
C THR A 521 12.85 6.36 -17.71
N SER A 522 11.80 7.16 -17.47
CA SER A 522 11.33 8.14 -18.44
C SER A 522 12.36 9.26 -18.68
N LEU A 523 12.31 9.87 -19.87
CA LEU A 523 13.12 11.06 -20.19
C LEU A 523 12.91 12.19 -19.16
N ARG A 524 11.67 12.35 -18.67
CA ARG A 524 11.34 13.34 -17.64
C ARG A 524 12.05 13.05 -16.32
N THR A 525 12.07 11.80 -15.87
CA THR A 525 12.78 11.40 -14.65
C THR A 525 14.27 11.68 -14.78
N ARG A 526 14.88 11.29 -15.91
CA ARG A 526 16.29 11.56 -16.23
C ARG A 526 16.63 13.05 -16.19
N ARG A 527 15.76 13.89 -16.75
CA ARG A 527 15.88 15.35 -16.71
C ARG A 527 15.82 15.88 -15.28
N ASP A 528 14.86 15.42 -14.49
CA ASP A 528 14.67 15.85 -13.11
C ASP A 528 15.90 15.47 -12.25
N GLN A 529 16.48 14.27 -12.46
CA GLN A 529 17.75 13.86 -11.84
C GLN A 529 18.88 14.83 -12.16
N LEU A 530 19.11 15.15 -13.45
CA LEU A 530 20.17 16.08 -13.84
C LEU A 530 19.94 17.48 -13.28
N ARG A 531 18.69 18.00 -13.36
CA ARG A 531 18.37 19.36 -12.88
C ARG A 531 18.63 19.46 -11.39
N TRP A 532 18.19 18.46 -10.65
CA TRP A 532 18.40 18.39 -9.21
C TRP A 532 19.88 18.30 -8.86
N LEU A 533 20.66 17.42 -9.52
CA LEU A 533 22.11 17.29 -9.29
C LEU A 533 22.88 18.56 -9.66
N GLU A 534 22.63 19.15 -10.84
CA GLU A 534 23.27 20.39 -11.27
C GLU A 534 22.96 21.53 -10.30
N ALA A 535 21.71 21.67 -9.87
CA ALA A 535 21.37 22.65 -8.87
C ALA A 535 22.09 22.36 -7.55
N HIS A 536 22.17 21.09 -7.12
CA HIS A 536 22.75 20.70 -5.83
C HIS A 536 24.22 21.04 -5.76
N ILE A 537 25.00 20.63 -6.76
CA ILE A 537 26.43 20.96 -6.78
C ILE A 537 26.69 22.46 -6.81
N ASN A 538 25.81 23.22 -7.45
CA ASN A 538 25.95 24.66 -7.56
C ASN A 538 25.66 25.39 -6.24
N THR A 539 24.87 24.79 -5.35
CA THR A 539 24.57 25.35 -4.02
C THR A 539 25.51 24.83 -2.94
N THR A 540 25.95 23.57 -3.04
CA THR A 540 26.70 22.90 -1.96
C THR A 540 28.20 22.80 -2.17
N LEU A 541 28.68 22.65 -3.42
CA LEU A 541 30.11 22.46 -3.65
C LEU A 541 30.88 23.81 -3.64
N PRO A 542 32.10 23.83 -3.08
CA PRO A 542 33.00 24.98 -3.20
C PRO A 542 33.56 25.11 -4.63
N GLY A 543 34.51 26.02 -4.84
CA GLY A 543 35.23 26.10 -6.12
C GLY A 543 36.01 24.82 -6.44
N LEU A 544 36.25 24.53 -7.71
CA LEU A 544 36.96 23.31 -8.13
C LEU A 544 38.42 23.27 -7.64
N ASP A 545 39.04 24.44 -7.50
CA ASP A 545 40.37 24.62 -6.91
C ASP A 545 40.41 24.25 -5.42
N GLU A 546 39.34 24.56 -4.68
CA GLU A 546 39.19 24.19 -3.27
C GLU A 546 38.85 22.69 -3.13
N LEU A 547 37.98 22.15 -3.99
CA LEU A 547 37.71 20.71 -4.05
C LEU A 547 38.99 19.91 -4.27
N THR A 548 39.82 20.31 -5.23
CA THR A 548 41.08 19.62 -5.56
C THR A 548 42.06 19.63 -4.39
N ARG A 549 42.07 20.70 -3.58
CA ARG A 549 42.90 20.81 -2.37
C ARG A 549 42.36 19.99 -1.19
N THR A 550 41.04 19.80 -1.12
CA THR A 550 40.37 19.14 0.00
C THR A 550 40.14 17.65 -0.23
N VAL A 551 40.34 17.12 -1.45
CA VAL A 551 40.24 15.67 -1.71
C VAL A 551 41.13 14.95 -0.69
N PRO A 552 40.54 14.22 0.27
CA PRO A 552 41.32 13.72 1.38
C PRO A 552 42.36 12.73 0.86
N ASN A 553 43.63 12.96 1.21
CA ASN A 553 44.65 11.92 1.19
C ASN A 553 44.27 10.73 2.13
N GLU A 554 43.21 10.89 2.93
CA GLU A 554 42.74 9.95 3.96
C GLU A 554 42.20 8.63 3.43
N TYR A 555 41.85 8.51 2.14
CA TYR A 555 41.69 7.21 1.49
C TYR A 555 43.02 6.66 0.94
N ARG A 556 44.16 6.94 1.62
CA ARG A 556 45.15 5.88 1.86
C ARG A 556 44.43 4.77 2.61
N LEU A 557 43.75 3.92 1.83
CA LEU A 557 43.11 2.66 2.21
C LEU A 557 43.59 2.23 3.59
N LYS A 558 42.69 2.14 4.59
CA LYS A 558 42.93 1.32 5.80
C LYS A 558 43.67 0.08 5.30
N LYS A 559 44.98 -0.02 5.54
CA LYS A 559 45.93 -0.84 4.75
C LYS A 559 45.30 -2.18 4.38
N THR A 560 44.59 -2.23 3.25
CA THR A 560 44.27 -3.51 2.65
C THR A 560 45.63 -3.97 2.16
N SER A 561 46.09 -5.10 2.65
CA SER A 561 47.45 -5.64 2.44
C SER A 561 47.84 -5.82 0.98
N VAL A 562 46.91 -5.58 0.04
CA VAL A 562 47.11 -5.67 -1.39
C VAL A 562 47.04 -4.27 -2.02
N PRO A 563 48.15 -3.73 -2.55
CA PRO A 563 48.14 -2.55 -3.41
C PRO A 563 47.31 -2.84 -4.65
N TRP A 564 46.20 -2.12 -4.83
CA TRP A 564 45.44 -2.22 -6.06
C TRP A 564 46.21 -1.55 -7.21
N PRO A 565 46.19 -2.10 -8.44
CA PRO A 565 46.77 -1.44 -9.60
C PRO A 565 46.16 -0.05 -9.79
N GLN A 566 47.01 0.97 -9.93
CA GLN A 566 46.58 2.33 -10.20
C GLN A 566 46.09 2.41 -11.65
N SER A 567 44.79 2.62 -11.84
CA SER A 567 44.16 2.72 -13.16
C SER A 567 44.03 4.16 -13.65
N PHE A 568 44.09 5.14 -12.74
CA PHE A 568 43.88 6.58 -13.01
C PHE A 568 44.93 7.45 -12.30
N LYS A 569 45.14 8.69 -12.75
CA LYS A 569 46.08 9.62 -12.10
C LYS A 569 45.72 9.81 -10.61
N ALA A 570 46.72 10.08 -9.77
CA ALA A 570 46.55 10.13 -8.32
C ALA A 570 45.58 11.24 -7.87
N ASN A 571 45.55 12.35 -8.61
CA ASN A 571 44.67 13.49 -8.38
C ASN A 571 43.29 13.36 -9.06
N SER A 572 43.00 12.23 -9.71
CA SER A 572 41.71 11.98 -10.34
C SER A 572 40.65 11.69 -9.27
N PHE A 573 39.54 12.43 -9.26
CA PHE A 573 38.48 12.29 -8.27
C PHE A 573 37.08 12.36 -8.88
N ILE A 574 36.09 11.94 -8.08
CA ILE A 574 34.67 11.98 -8.42
C ILE A 574 33.85 12.38 -7.19
N THR A 575 32.87 13.25 -7.38
CA THR A 575 31.89 13.61 -6.34
C THR A 575 30.68 12.69 -6.43
N VAL A 576 30.27 12.11 -5.30
CA VAL A 576 29.14 11.16 -5.25
C VAL A 576 28.02 11.70 -4.35
N ILE A 577 26.82 11.74 -4.89
CA ILE A 577 25.59 12.04 -4.15
C ILE A 577 24.74 10.78 -4.08
N ASP A 578 24.31 10.40 -2.89
CA ASP A 578 23.54 9.17 -2.69
C ASP A 578 22.20 9.45 -2.00
N LEU A 579 21.12 9.32 -2.76
CA LEU A 579 19.74 9.46 -2.29
C LEU A 579 19.10 8.10 -1.91
N VAL A 580 19.84 7.00 -2.02
CA VAL A 580 19.37 5.64 -1.67
C VAL A 580 19.69 5.32 -0.21
N SER A 581 20.86 5.74 0.28
CA SER A 581 21.27 5.49 1.67
C SER A 581 20.42 6.31 2.65
N THR A 582 19.49 5.65 3.32
CA THR A 582 18.42 6.27 4.14
C THR A 582 18.86 6.88 5.48
N LEU A 583 20.15 6.82 5.83
CA LEU A 583 20.65 7.20 7.17
C LEU A 583 21.99 7.95 7.15
N THR A 584 22.49 8.32 5.96
CA THR A 584 23.72 9.11 5.82
C THR A 584 23.37 10.47 5.22
N PRO A 585 24.11 11.54 5.54
CA PRO A 585 23.94 12.83 4.86
C PRO A 585 23.96 12.65 3.33
N LEU A 586 23.15 13.44 2.63
CA LEU A 586 22.95 13.42 1.16
C LEU A 586 24.26 13.30 0.34
N ILE A 587 25.37 13.85 0.87
CA ILE A 587 26.68 13.86 0.22
C ILE A 587 27.54 12.74 0.84
N LYS A 588 27.89 11.73 0.03
CA LYS A 588 28.90 10.71 0.42
C LYS A 588 30.35 11.22 0.28
N GLY A 589 30.53 12.38 -0.33
CA GLY A 589 31.79 13.11 -0.39
C GLY A 589 32.45 13.04 -1.77
N THR A 590 33.69 13.51 -1.79
CA THR A 590 34.58 13.40 -2.95
C THR A 590 35.52 12.23 -2.74
N HIS A 591 35.58 11.34 -3.71
CA HIS A 591 36.39 10.12 -3.65
C HIS A 591 37.49 10.15 -4.70
N SER A 592 38.66 9.58 -4.39
CA SER A 592 39.64 9.22 -5.42
C SER A 592 39.01 8.27 -6.42
N LEU A 593 39.22 8.50 -7.71
CA LEU A 593 38.69 7.66 -8.78
C LEU A 593 39.19 6.22 -8.69
N ASN A 594 40.44 6.00 -8.24
CA ASN A 594 40.95 4.64 -8.02
C ASN A 594 40.16 3.92 -6.91
N ALA A 595 39.92 4.58 -5.78
CA ALA A 595 39.16 3.99 -4.67
C ALA A 595 37.69 3.73 -5.05
N TYR A 596 37.05 4.70 -5.71
CA TYR A 596 35.68 4.56 -6.17
C TYR A 596 35.54 3.49 -7.25
N TYR A 597 36.52 3.41 -8.15
CA TYR A 597 36.58 2.37 -9.17
C TYR A 597 36.64 0.97 -8.54
N HIS A 598 37.58 0.74 -7.62
CA HIS A 598 37.75 -0.59 -7.02
C HIS A 598 36.58 -1.01 -6.13
N SER A 599 35.95 -0.06 -5.43
CA SER A 599 34.81 -0.35 -4.55
C SER A 599 33.47 -0.47 -5.27
N THR A 600 33.28 0.32 -6.34
CA THR A 600 31.96 0.55 -6.94
C THR A 600 31.92 0.18 -8.41
N TRP A 601 32.88 0.63 -9.22
CA TRP A 601 32.85 0.39 -10.68
C TRP A 601 33.50 -0.90 -11.15
N ARG A 602 34.31 -1.58 -10.34
CA ARG A 602 35.02 -2.79 -10.79
C ARG A 602 34.04 -3.85 -11.31
N HIS A 603 32.97 -4.08 -10.57
CA HIS A 603 31.87 -4.96 -10.97
C HIS A 603 31.07 -4.44 -12.17
N VAL A 604 31.22 -3.16 -12.53
CA VAL A 604 30.60 -2.55 -13.70
C VAL A 604 31.53 -2.64 -14.92
N LYS A 605 32.86 -2.60 -14.73
CA LYS A 605 33.84 -2.59 -15.82
C LYS A 605 33.94 -3.94 -16.52
N GLU A 606 33.74 -5.04 -15.79
CA GLU A 606 33.96 -6.37 -16.36
C GLU A 606 33.06 -6.64 -17.59
N GLU A 607 31.86 -6.02 -17.71
CA GLU A 607 30.97 -6.25 -18.88
C GLU A 607 30.04 -5.06 -19.29
N GLY A 608 30.20 -3.86 -18.73
CA GLY A 608 29.24 -2.76 -18.93
C GLY A 608 29.43 -1.94 -20.22
N PRO A 609 28.35 -1.63 -20.99
CA PRO A 609 28.43 -0.88 -22.25
C PRO A 609 28.89 0.59 -22.07
N TRP A 610 28.90 1.13 -20.85
CA TRP A 610 29.27 2.53 -20.59
C TRP A 610 30.77 2.77 -20.38
N THR A 611 31.59 1.71 -20.28
CA THR A 611 33.02 1.82 -19.94
C THR A 611 33.80 2.78 -20.85
N PRO A 612 33.70 2.70 -22.19
CA PRO A 612 34.47 3.59 -23.08
C PRO A 612 34.14 5.08 -22.86
N ARG A 613 32.87 5.41 -22.57
CA ARG A 613 32.46 6.80 -22.30
C ARG A 613 32.97 7.31 -20.96
N ILE A 614 32.90 6.47 -19.93
CA ILE A 614 33.42 6.81 -18.60
C ILE A 614 34.93 7.11 -18.71
N GLU A 615 35.68 6.24 -19.39
CA GLU A 615 37.12 6.43 -19.59
C GLU A 615 37.43 7.71 -20.39
N GLN A 616 36.62 8.04 -21.40
CA GLN A 616 36.77 9.32 -22.10
C GLN A 616 36.51 10.52 -21.19
N CYS A 617 35.47 10.46 -20.34
CA CYS A 617 35.19 11.55 -19.39
C CYS A 617 36.32 11.72 -18.35
N ILE A 618 36.94 10.62 -17.93
CA ILE A 618 38.12 10.66 -17.04
C ILE A 618 39.30 11.30 -17.75
N ARG A 619 39.60 10.93 -19.01
CA ARG A 619 40.65 11.59 -19.80
C ARG A 619 40.40 13.09 -19.93
N ASP A 620 39.17 13.48 -20.27
CA ASP A 620 38.80 14.90 -20.38
C ASP A 620 39.06 15.68 -19.09
N MET A 621 38.82 15.05 -17.93
CA MET A 621 39.08 15.63 -16.61
C MET A 621 40.57 15.67 -16.28
N GLU A 622 41.30 14.61 -16.59
CA GLU A 622 42.75 14.53 -16.37
C GLU A 622 43.56 15.46 -17.26
N GLU A 623 43.03 15.83 -18.43
CA GLU A 623 43.60 16.82 -19.35
C GLU A 623 43.24 18.25 -18.94
N ARG A 624 42.07 18.47 -18.33
CA ARG A 624 41.57 19.78 -17.89
C ARG A 624 41.07 19.74 -16.44
N PRO A 625 41.95 19.50 -15.46
CA PRO A 625 41.56 19.29 -14.07
C PRO A 625 40.96 20.54 -13.41
N ASN A 626 41.18 21.73 -13.98
CA ASN A 626 40.63 22.99 -13.49
C ASN A 626 39.28 23.36 -14.13
N ASP A 627 38.83 22.61 -15.15
CA ASP A 627 37.62 22.94 -15.91
C ASP A 627 36.55 21.85 -15.82
N ILE A 628 36.92 20.62 -15.47
CA ILE A 628 36.03 19.47 -15.54
C ILE A 628 35.88 18.83 -14.17
N LEU A 629 34.63 18.63 -13.76
CA LEU A 629 34.26 17.86 -12.58
C LEU A 629 33.52 16.59 -13.03
N LEU A 630 33.90 15.45 -12.46
CA LEU A 630 33.14 14.21 -12.58
C LEU A 630 32.24 14.02 -11.37
N MET A 631 31.02 13.57 -11.64
CA MET A 631 30.01 13.38 -10.61
C MET A 631 29.17 12.13 -10.89
N GLU A 632 28.74 11.47 -9.83
CA GLU A 632 27.72 10.43 -9.89
C GLU A 632 26.60 10.65 -8.86
N GLY A 633 25.36 10.72 -9.34
CA GLY A 633 24.17 10.68 -8.49
C GLY A 633 23.60 9.27 -8.42
N ILE A 634 23.32 8.78 -7.21
CA ILE A 634 22.76 7.45 -6.94
C ILE A 634 21.31 7.65 -6.47
N PHE A 635 20.36 7.16 -7.25
CA PHE A 635 18.93 7.33 -7.00
C PHE A 635 18.23 5.99 -6.84
N ARG A 636 17.23 5.97 -5.96
CA ARG A 636 16.37 4.80 -5.86
C ARG A 636 15.49 4.74 -7.10
N PHE A 637 15.52 3.61 -7.77
CA PHE A 637 14.68 3.39 -8.94
C PHE A 637 13.41 2.61 -8.56
N ASN A 638 13.59 1.46 -7.91
CA ASN A 638 12.51 0.70 -7.24
C ASN A 638 13.07 -0.05 -6.01
N SER A 639 12.38 -1.08 -5.53
CA SER A 639 12.88 -1.91 -4.41
C SER A 639 14.15 -2.68 -4.75
N ARG A 640 14.30 -3.11 -6.01
CA ARG A 640 15.32 -4.05 -6.48
C ARG A 640 16.45 -3.38 -7.26
N LYS A 641 16.22 -2.18 -7.80
CA LYS A 641 17.14 -1.51 -8.72
C LYS A 641 17.49 -0.10 -8.24
N THR A 642 18.74 0.27 -8.49
CA THR A 642 19.29 1.60 -8.27
C THR A 642 19.65 2.21 -9.62
N MET A 643 19.33 3.50 -9.80
CA MET A 643 19.73 4.28 -10.96
C MET A 643 20.96 5.10 -10.59
N TYR A 644 22.04 4.94 -11.34
CA TYR A 644 23.20 5.83 -11.25
C TYR A 644 23.22 6.76 -12.45
N THR A 645 23.38 8.04 -12.16
CA THR A 645 23.47 9.13 -13.14
C THR A 645 24.88 9.66 -13.12
N PHE A 646 25.69 9.27 -14.10
CA PHE A 646 27.03 9.79 -14.26
C PHE A 646 26.97 11.11 -15.03
N MET A 647 27.75 12.10 -14.60
CA MET A 647 27.78 13.43 -15.19
C MET A 647 29.21 13.92 -15.38
N LYS A 648 29.47 14.49 -16.55
CA LYS A 648 30.64 15.34 -16.82
C LYS A 648 30.18 16.79 -16.76
N LEU A 649 30.76 17.57 -15.87
CA LEU A 649 30.38 18.96 -15.60
C LEU A 649 31.52 19.89 -16.01
N ARG A 650 31.18 21.04 -16.60
CA ARG A 650 32.11 22.14 -16.81
C ARG A 650 32.05 23.09 -15.62
N TYR A 651 33.21 23.45 -15.09
CA TYR A 651 33.40 24.48 -14.09
C TYR A 651 33.69 25.84 -14.74
N HIS A 652 33.05 26.88 -14.24
CA HIS A 652 33.21 28.25 -14.69
C HIS A 652 33.59 29.12 -13.50
N ALA A 653 34.90 29.33 -13.31
CA ALA A 653 35.43 30.06 -12.14
C ALA A 653 34.86 31.47 -11.98
N LEU A 654 34.55 32.15 -13.10
CA LEU A 654 34.04 33.52 -13.13
C LEU A 654 32.52 33.63 -12.96
N ARG A 655 31.77 32.52 -13.04
CA ARG A 655 30.31 32.56 -12.86
C ARG A 655 29.95 32.70 -11.37
N PRO A 656 28.82 33.36 -11.06
CA PRO A 656 28.38 33.53 -9.68
C PRO A 656 28.12 32.18 -9.00
N LYS A 657 28.21 32.16 -7.67
CA LYS A 657 27.81 30.99 -6.87
C LYS A 657 26.37 30.62 -7.24
N GLY A 658 26.11 29.34 -7.46
CA GLY A 658 24.86 28.88 -8.05
C GLY A 658 24.94 28.57 -9.55
N GLU A 659 25.95 29.05 -10.29
CA GLU A 659 26.05 28.84 -11.75
C GLU A 659 27.42 28.39 -12.24
N ARG A 660 28.30 28.04 -11.31
CA ARG A 660 29.68 27.61 -11.60
C ARG A 660 29.75 26.29 -12.32
N TYR A 661 28.79 25.40 -12.14
CA TYR A 661 28.78 24.07 -12.75
C TYR A 661 27.69 23.94 -13.79
N THR A 662 28.05 23.48 -14.99
CA THR A 662 27.11 23.22 -16.10
C THR A 662 27.27 21.79 -16.60
N VAL A 663 26.16 21.08 -16.82
CA VAL A 663 26.20 19.72 -17.39
C VAL A 663 26.70 19.74 -18.83
N MET A 664 27.79 19.02 -19.10
CA MET A 664 28.27 18.79 -20.47
C MET A 664 27.70 17.53 -21.07
N ASN A 665 27.76 16.43 -20.31
CA ASN A 665 27.28 15.11 -20.73
C ASN A 665 26.76 14.33 -19.54
N SER A 666 25.87 13.38 -19.82
CA SER A 666 25.33 12.47 -18.82
C SER A 666 24.95 11.14 -19.43
N PHE A 667 25.07 10.08 -18.64
CA PHE A 667 24.53 8.76 -18.98
C PHE A 667 24.05 8.03 -17.74
N TYR A 668 23.23 7.01 -17.96
CA TYR A 668 22.38 6.40 -16.94
C TYR A 668 22.60 4.90 -16.91
N ARG A 669 22.88 4.35 -15.73
CA ARG A 669 22.99 2.91 -15.52
C ARG A 669 21.98 2.44 -14.48
N LEU A 670 21.29 1.35 -14.81
CA LEU A 670 20.50 0.59 -13.84
C LEU A 670 21.38 -0.55 -13.32
N SER A 671 21.42 -0.72 -12.01
CA SER A 671 22.04 -1.88 -11.38
C SER A 671 21.06 -2.51 -10.41
N ALA A 672 21.21 -3.82 -10.20
CA ALA A 672 20.64 -4.46 -9.03
C ALA A 672 21.12 -3.74 -7.76
N ARG A 673 20.22 -3.56 -6.81
CA ARG A 673 20.52 -2.98 -5.50
C ARG A 673 21.36 -3.99 -4.73
N LYS A 674 22.57 -3.58 -4.30
CA LYS A 674 23.37 -4.44 -3.40
C LYS A 674 22.63 -4.56 -2.06
N PRO A 675 22.61 -5.73 -1.41
CA PRO A 675 21.99 -5.92 -0.09
C PRO A 675 22.49 -4.93 0.96
N THR A 676 23.75 -4.47 0.85
CA THR A 676 24.35 -3.44 1.70
C THR A 676 23.65 -2.08 1.65
N HIS A 677 22.78 -1.85 0.67
CA HIS A 677 21.97 -0.64 0.53
C HIS A 677 20.52 -0.85 0.95
N GLU A 678 20.09 -2.05 1.36
CA GLU A 678 18.89 -2.13 2.18
C GLU A 678 19.10 -1.24 3.40
N PRO A 679 18.03 -0.60 3.93
CA PRO A 679 18.16 0.08 5.22
C PRO A 679 18.66 -0.97 6.21
N VAL A 680 19.98 -0.99 6.42
CA VAL A 680 20.62 -1.76 7.46
C VAL A 680 19.86 -1.34 8.70
N ASN A 681 19.30 -2.32 9.41
CA ASN A 681 18.64 -2.06 10.67
C ASN A 681 19.53 -1.07 11.45
N PRO A 682 19.09 0.20 11.67
CA PRO A 682 19.95 1.30 12.14
C PRO A 682 20.76 0.94 13.40
N LEU A 683 20.31 -0.09 14.12
CA LEU A 683 20.89 -0.62 15.35
C LEU A 683 22.16 -1.47 15.16
N ASN A 684 22.48 -1.99 13.98
CA ASN A 684 23.78 -2.67 13.78
C ASN A 684 24.99 -1.71 13.96
N HIS A 685 24.73 -0.40 13.98
CA HIS A 685 25.73 0.64 14.23
C HIS A 685 25.61 1.31 15.60
N LEU A 686 24.62 0.94 16.42
CA LEU A 686 24.41 1.50 17.78
C LEU A 686 24.77 0.51 18.90
N GLY A 687 25.26 -0.70 18.55
CA GLY A 687 25.76 -1.71 19.48
C GLY A 687 27.28 -1.74 19.64
N THR A 688 28.00 -0.69 19.27
CA THR A 688 29.45 -0.52 19.48
C THR A 688 29.78 0.84 20.04
#